data_AF-A0A954CNL2-F1
#
_entry.id   AF-A0A954CNL2-F1
#
_cell.length_a   1.000
_cell.length_b   1.000
_cell.length_c   1.000
_cell.angle_alpha   90.00
_cell.angle_beta   90.00
_cell.angle_gamma   90.00
#
_symmetry.space_group_name_H-M   'P 1'
#
loop_
_entity.id
_entity.type
_entity.pdbx_description
1 polymer ?
#
loop_
_entity_poly.entity_id
_entity_poly.type
_entity_poly.pdbx_seq_one_letter_code
_entity_poly.pdbx_strand_id
1 'polypeptide(L)'
;MTLLELTIAVVVIVITASSMIGHLAVTFRGANAERDRVFAYNAAQSILSEIHAFAADSLDEPQDIDAFDDGANMWPNLTVVEASDGALLAPDHPASRNVMRDGHWVWTRQVSVAPVPEVQNNSLRYVTVRIYKRKDDGDSTLVASVSSIVNGLAASYPTAQVFDVFFIAIENIPGWWVHMESIRPFMESIVTEIEGKNPGLEVRTHWITKSGYGRDETYRPYVNDTVDSETQVDWVYYYPGRMPDGNASTYYYVPSAMRARFVTESGEVNGYDDVSNPFPYAFADHFNHAMRYPRAKEFHDARVASMHARAQEILLAKSNGTKPPDEFTDMSEEPTLQMFLEDLNANPATYQHAVVLNLHGELLPLPPLRNYSDAAKDPAGLPGVRVVTHSEELRTARPGGSGASDVKLRVYAYVDDPWTWTGIDRLPETRPIALQIMDVDLLKDNGSGKLWDDVVIENLRGGVDVDGTSEYFPLDESGKAGDGSLKSGEMYYEASFVDPGPGQRKFTLLKLYNTPVVSPPVTADGVTRGLLANERSRLYGLEYVPSCAGSSKDFSKDLYASGDGPKNTARWVITVPANVWDDKRFTDLSSPPNYYDPRDTSEPDHLLTVRTRIWDPSLSDPYSTGTTPRGAIVDFVEPHNFSETYTWWADSPDDVPFTERFQFRGDPRHNPYKDLLDGDPDFPNGYNWFFDNLSSGTENAVADFA
;
A
#
# COMPACT_ATOMS: atom_id res chain seq x y z
N MET A 1 80.84 -95.86 22.24
CA MET A 1 80.31 -94.54 22.64
C MET A 1 81.01 -94.14 23.92
N THR A 2 81.80 -93.06 23.87
CA THR A 2 82.59 -92.59 25.02
C THR A 2 81.74 -91.66 25.89
N LEU A 3 82.05 -91.56 27.20
CA LEU A 3 81.33 -90.66 28.13
C LEU A 3 81.27 -89.21 27.61
N LEU A 4 82.31 -88.78 26.88
CA LEU A 4 82.41 -87.47 26.26
C LEU A 4 81.34 -87.26 25.17
N GLU A 5 81.09 -88.25 24.32
CA GLU A 5 80.04 -88.18 23.28
C GLU A 5 78.63 -88.08 23.88
N LEU A 6 78.36 -88.80 24.97
CA LEU A 6 77.08 -88.71 25.70
C LEU A 6 76.89 -87.31 26.30
N THR A 7 77.95 -86.74 26.88
CA THR A 7 77.90 -85.41 27.52
C THR A 7 77.66 -84.31 26.49
N ILE A 8 78.32 -84.39 25.33
CA ILE A 8 78.10 -83.45 24.21
C ILE A 8 76.68 -83.59 23.66
N ALA A 9 76.17 -84.81 23.48
CA ALA A 9 74.79 -85.03 23.02
C ALA A 9 73.74 -84.44 23.98
N VAL A 10 73.93 -84.57 25.29
CA VAL A 10 73.02 -83.97 26.30
C VAL A 10 73.08 -82.44 26.26
N VAL A 11 74.26 -81.84 26.14
CA VAL A 11 74.41 -80.37 26.03
C VAL A 11 73.72 -79.85 24.77
N VAL A 12 73.87 -80.54 23.64
CA VAL A 12 73.17 -80.19 22.40
C VAL A 12 71.66 -80.23 22.63
N ILE A 13 71.11 -81.30 23.22
CA ILE A 13 69.67 -81.40 23.51
C ILE A 13 69.17 -80.25 24.41
N VAL A 14 69.92 -79.88 25.46
CA VAL A 14 69.54 -78.79 26.36
C VAL A 14 69.53 -77.43 25.64
N ILE A 15 70.50 -77.17 24.77
CA ILE A 15 70.54 -75.94 23.96
C ILE A 15 69.35 -75.91 22.99
N THR A 16 69.08 -77.02 22.29
CA THR A 16 67.94 -77.10 21.35
C THR A 16 66.60 -76.93 22.08
N ALA A 17 66.43 -77.56 23.24
CA ALA A 17 65.22 -77.43 24.05
C ALA A 17 65.02 -75.99 24.56
N SER A 18 66.09 -75.34 25.03
CA SER A 18 66.03 -73.94 25.49
C SER A 18 65.69 -72.99 24.34
N SER A 19 66.24 -73.22 23.14
CA SER A 19 65.92 -72.44 21.94
C SER A 19 64.46 -72.65 21.50
N MET A 20 63.93 -73.87 21.57
CA MET A 20 62.53 -74.15 21.24
C MET A 20 61.57 -73.50 22.23
N ILE A 21 61.87 -73.54 23.53
CA ILE A 21 61.07 -72.86 24.56
C ILE A 21 61.10 -71.35 24.34
N GLY A 22 62.27 -70.78 24.03
CA GLY A 22 62.42 -69.37 23.69
C GLY A 22 61.58 -68.97 22.46
N HIS A 23 61.63 -69.76 21.39
CA HIS A 23 60.83 -69.53 20.19
C HIS A 23 59.33 -69.64 20.50
N LEU A 24 58.87 -70.66 21.22
CA LEU A 24 57.47 -70.81 21.61
C LEU A 24 56.99 -69.63 22.46
N ALA A 25 57.81 -69.15 23.40
CA ALA A 25 57.48 -67.99 24.23
C ALA A 25 57.40 -66.68 23.42
N VAL A 26 58.21 -66.52 22.37
CA VAL A 26 58.13 -65.36 21.45
C VAL A 26 56.91 -65.48 20.54
N THR A 27 56.65 -66.65 19.96
CA THR A 27 55.47 -66.88 19.11
C THR A 27 54.18 -66.72 19.89
N PHE A 28 54.11 -67.21 21.14
CA PHE A 28 52.94 -67.04 22.00
C PHE A 28 52.71 -65.57 22.37
N ARG A 29 53.78 -64.81 22.67
CA ARG A 29 53.69 -63.36 22.89
C ARG A 29 53.23 -62.61 21.64
N GLY A 30 53.74 -62.98 20.46
CA GLY A 30 53.32 -62.42 19.18
C GLY A 30 51.86 -62.72 18.86
N ALA A 31 51.41 -63.97 19.05
CA ALA A 31 50.03 -64.37 18.83
C ALA A 31 49.05 -63.65 19.76
N ASN A 32 49.42 -63.45 21.03
CA ASN A 32 48.61 -62.69 21.97
C ASN A 32 48.55 -61.20 21.58
N ALA A 33 49.68 -60.60 21.19
CA ALA A 33 49.72 -59.21 20.75
C ALA A 33 48.85 -58.97 19.50
N GLU A 34 48.84 -59.91 18.54
CA GLU A 34 47.98 -59.81 17.37
C GLU A 34 46.50 -60.03 17.71
N ARG A 35 46.19 -60.99 18.60
CA ARG A 35 44.81 -61.17 19.12
C ARG A 35 44.30 -59.89 19.79
N ASP A 36 45.15 -59.24 20.58
CA ASP A 36 44.85 -57.99 21.27
C ASP A 36 44.59 -56.84 20.28
N ARG A 37 45.41 -56.73 19.23
CA ARG A 37 45.22 -55.74 18.15
C ARG A 37 43.90 -55.93 17.42
N VAL A 38 43.59 -57.17 17.03
CA VAL A 38 42.33 -57.50 16.34
C VAL A 38 41.13 -57.17 17.22
N PHE A 39 41.19 -57.50 18.52
CA PHE A 39 40.14 -57.15 19.47
C PHE A 39 39.96 -55.63 19.57
N ALA A 40 41.05 -54.89 19.81
CA ALA A 40 41.02 -53.44 19.98
C ALA A 40 40.49 -52.72 18.72
N TYR A 41 40.87 -53.18 17.54
CA TYR A 41 40.39 -52.63 16.27
C TYR A 41 38.89 -52.88 16.07
N ASN A 42 38.42 -54.10 16.32
CA ASN A 42 37.00 -54.44 16.24
C ASN A 42 36.15 -53.65 17.26
N ALA A 43 36.67 -53.44 18.48
CA ALA A 43 36.01 -52.62 19.48
C ALA A 43 35.91 -51.15 19.05
N ALA A 44 36.99 -50.57 18.53
CA ALA A 44 37.00 -49.20 18.02
C ALA A 44 36.00 -49.01 16.87
N GLN A 45 35.92 -49.97 15.94
CA GLN A 45 34.96 -49.94 14.83
C GLN A 45 33.51 -50.08 15.31
N SER A 46 33.24 -50.93 16.30
CA SER A 46 31.90 -51.08 16.89
C SER A 46 31.42 -49.75 17.48
N ILE A 47 32.23 -49.13 18.34
CA ILE A 47 31.92 -47.84 18.97
C ILE A 47 31.67 -46.76 17.90
N LEU A 48 32.53 -46.70 16.88
CA LEU A 48 32.35 -45.75 15.79
C LEU A 48 31.04 -45.97 15.02
N SER A 49 30.65 -47.24 14.82
CA SER A 49 29.41 -47.58 14.12
C SER A 49 28.17 -47.26 14.98
N GLU A 50 28.27 -47.40 16.30
CA GLU A 50 27.24 -46.96 17.23
C GLU A 50 27.05 -45.44 17.18
N ILE A 51 28.14 -44.65 17.11
CA ILE A 51 28.07 -43.19 16.94
C ILE A 51 27.44 -42.81 15.59
N HIS A 52 27.77 -43.52 14.51
CA HIS A 52 27.12 -43.33 13.20
C HIS A 52 25.63 -43.64 13.25
N ALA A 53 25.23 -44.71 13.94
CA ALA A 53 23.82 -45.06 14.09
C ALA A 53 23.05 -44.01 14.89
N PHE A 54 23.64 -43.51 15.99
CA PHE A 54 23.08 -42.43 16.79
C PHE A 54 22.87 -41.15 15.96
N ALA A 55 23.85 -40.76 15.15
CA ALA A 55 23.74 -39.59 14.28
C ALA A 55 22.72 -39.74 13.13
N ALA A 56 22.33 -40.98 12.78
CA ALA A 56 21.40 -41.28 11.69
C ALA A 56 19.94 -41.41 12.15
N ASP A 57 19.68 -41.72 13.42
CA ASP A 57 18.32 -41.97 13.96
C ASP A 57 17.55 -40.68 14.30
N SER A 58 18.17 -39.50 14.13
CA SER A 58 17.64 -38.19 14.54
C SER A 58 16.85 -37.48 13.43
N LEU A 59 15.61 -37.91 13.17
CA LEU A 59 14.70 -37.16 12.29
C LEU A 59 13.93 -36.03 12.99
N ASP A 60 13.75 -36.08 14.32
CA ASP A 60 12.84 -35.17 15.04
C ASP A 60 13.47 -34.34 16.19
N GLU A 61 14.65 -34.69 16.72
CA GLU A 61 15.35 -33.89 17.75
C GLU A 61 16.87 -33.81 17.48
N PRO A 62 17.50 -32.62 17.62
CA PRO A 62 18.93 -32.46 17.43
C PRO A 62 19.69 -33.16 18.55
N GLN A 63 20.35 -34.27 18.22
CA GLN A 63 21.21 -34.98 19.17
C GLN A 63 22.64 -34.45 19.13
N ASP A 64 23.18 -34.14 20.31
CA ASP A 64 24.51 -33.55 20.48
C ASP A 64 25.62 -34.61 20.39
N ILE A 65 26.28 -34.71 19.23
CA ILE A 65 27.42 -35.61 19.02
C ILE A 65 28.60 -35.23 19.91
N ASP A 66 28.71 -33.96 20.33
CA ASP A 66 29.80 -33.49 21.18
C ASP A 66 29.70 -34.05 22.61
N ALA A 67 28.52 -34.58 23.01
CA ALA A 67 28.32 -35.28 24.28
C ALA A 67 29.14 -36.58 24.42
N PHE A 68 29.58 -37.17 23.29
CA PHE A 68 30.44 -38.36 23.30
C PHE A 68 31.94 -38.04 23.39
N ASP A 69 32.34 -36.77 23.51
CA ASP A 69 33.75 -36.44 23.74
C ASP A 69 34.17 -36.81 25.17
N ASP A 70 35.01 -37.83 25.29
CA ASP A 70 35.56 -38.27 26.58
C ASP A 70 36.64 -37.28 27.09
N GLY A 71 37.07 -36.32 26.27
CA GLY A 71 38.16 -35.41 26.55
C GLY A 71 39.47 -36.17 26.80
N ALA A 72 40.13 -35.90 27.92
CA ALA A 72 41.35 -36.61 28.32
C ALA A 72 41.09 -37.90 29.13
N ASN A 73 39.82 -38.23 29.41
CA ASN A 73 39.47 -39.36 30.27
C ASN A 73 39.48 -40.68 29.50
N MET A 74 39.83 -41.76 30.20
CA MET A 74 39.76 -43.12 29.66
C MET A 74 38.64 -43.89 30.37
N TRP A 75 37.67 -44.38 29.60
CA TRP A 75 36.49 -45.06 30.12
C TRP A 75 36.60 -46.58 29.93
N PRO A 76 36.20 -47.41 30.92
CA PRO A 76 36.24 -48.87 30.78
C PRO A 76 35.10 -49.42 29.92
N ASN A 77 34.07 -48.64 29.62
CA ASN A 77 32.92 -49.06 28.83
C ASN A 77 33.28 -49.00 27.34
N LEU A 78 33.30 -50.14 26.64
CA LEU A 78 33.63 -50.19 25.22
C LEU A 78 32.39 -50.08 24.31
N THR A 79 31.40 -49.27 24.70
CA THR A 79 30.15 -49.02 23.96
C THR A 79 29.57 -47.66 24.35
N VAL A 80 28.89 -46.98 23.42
CA VAL A 80 28.13 -45.74 23.70
C VAL A 80 26.65 -46.00 23.97
N VAL A 81 26.21 -47.26 23.94
CA VAL A 81 24.80 -47.62 24.17
C VAL A 81 24.42 -47.44 25.64
N GLU A 82 23.26 -46.81 25.86
CA GLU A 82 22.66 -46.61 27.18
C GLU A 82 21.68 -47.74 27.52
N ALA A 83 21.51 -48.01 28.81
CA ALA A 83 20.46 -48.87 29.33
C ALA A 83 19.11 -48.13 29.36
N SER A 84 18.03 -48.85 29.66
CA SER A 84 16.67 -48.29 29.71
C SER A 84 16.46 -47.19 30.77
N ASP A 85 17.42 -47.02 31.68
CA ASP A 85 17.46 -45.96 32.70
C ASP A 85 18.33 -44.76 32.31
N GLY A 86 18.87 -44.74 31.08
CA GLY A 86 19.74 -43.68 30.56
C GLY A 86 21.19 -43.74 31.06
N ALA A 87 21.58 -44.78 31.80
CA ALA A 87 22.97 -44.97 32.21
C ALA A 87 23.77 -45.74 31.14
N LEU A 88 25.05 -45.37 30.94
CA LEU A 88 25.95 -46.15 30.08
C LEU A 88 26.04 -47.60 30.57
N LEU A 89 25.93 -48.56 29.64
CA LEU A 89 26.01 -49.98 29.94
C LEU A 89 27.31 -50.33 30.68
N ALA A 90 27.21 -51.13 31.74
CA ALA A 90 28.36 -51.54 32.56
C ALA A 90 29.47 -52.22 31.74
N PRO A 91 30.76 -52.12 32.13
CA PRO A 91 31.85 -52.63 31.30
C PRO A 91 31.84 -54.16 31.07
N ASP A 92 31.25 -54.95 31.98
CA ASP A 92 31.02 -56.40 31.85
C ASP A 92 29.84 -56.77 30.95
N HIS A 93 29.05 -55.80 30.50
CA HIS A 93 27.91 -56.07 29.64
C HIS A 93 28.37 -56.75 28.33
N PRO A 94 27.61 -57.74 27.78
CA PRO A 94 27.97 -58.43 26.54
C PRO A 94 28.23 -57.53 25.33
N ALA A 95 27.68 -56.30 25.34
CA ALA A 95 27.95 -55.28 24.33
C ALA A 95 29.36 -54.67 24.44
N SER A 96 29.84 -54.39 25.65
CA SER A 96 31.19 -53.85 25.91
C SER A 96 32.28 -54.92 25.74
N ARG A 97 31.98 -56.19 26.04
CA ARG A 97 32.94 -57.32 25.91
C ARG A 97 34.26 -57.10 26.65
N ASN A 98 34.28 -56.22 27.66
CA ASN A 98 35.48 -55.96 28.44
C ASN A 98 35.67 -57.08 29.47
N VAL A 99 36.91 -57.33 29.84
CA VAL A 99 37.28 -58.38 30.79
C VAL A 99 38.05 -57.76 31.94
N MET A 100 37.80 -58.28 33.14
CA MET A 100 38.50 -57.86 34.35
C MET A 100 39.67 -58.82 34.62
N ARG A 101 40.85 -58.27 34.91
CA ARG A 101 42.04 -58.99 35.39
C ARG A 101 42.49 -58.32 36.69
N ASP A 102 42.63 -59.11 37.75
CA ASP A 102 43.09 -58.65 39.07
C ASP A 102 42.29 -57.44 39.62
N GLY A 103 40.96 -57.45 39.44
CA GLY A 103 40.08 -56.37 39.91
C GLY A 103 40.08 -55.11 39.04
N HIS A 104 40.79 -55.11 37.91
CA HIS A 104 40.89 -53.97 36.99
C HIS A 104 40.42 -54.33 35.58
N TRP A 105 39.78 -53.39 34.90
CA TRP A 105 39.41 -53.54 33.49
C TRP A 105 40.65 -53.56 32.61
N VAL A 106 40.72 -54.54 31.70
CA VAL A 106 41.87 -54.72 30.80
C VAL A 106 41.88 -53.67 29.70
N TRP A 107 40.71 -53.26 29.23
CA TRP A 107 40.56 -52.34 28.12
C TRP A 107 39.89 -51.05 28.55
N THR A 108 40.30 -49.93 27.94
CA THR A 108 39.64 -48.64 28.09
C THR A 108 39.55 -47.95 26.74
N ARG A 109 38.56 -47.08 26.56
CA ARG A 109 38.37 -46.27 25.37
C ARG A 109 38.59 -44.78 25.67
N GLN A 110 38.85 -44.03 24.61
CA GLN A 110 38.78 -42.59 24.59
C GLN A 110 38.22 -42.17 23.23
N VAL A 111 37.03 -41.59 23.23
CA VAL A 111 36.41 -40.95 22.06
C VAL A 111 36.76 -39.48 22.08
N SER A 112 37.29 -38.95 20.97
CA SER A 112 37.52 -37.52 20.79
C SER A 112 36.73 -37.01 19.60
N VAL A 113 35.90 -35.99 19.83
CA VAL A 113 35.06 -35.36 18.81
C VAL A 113 35.59 -33.95 18.56
N ALA A 114 35.86 -33.61 17.30
CA ALA A 114 36.35 -32.28 16.93
C ALA A 114 35.65 -31.75 15.67
N PRO A 115 35.48 -30.43 15.52
CA PRO A 115 34.98 -29.85 14.28
C PRO A 115 35.98 -30.08 13.14
N VAL A 116 35.46 -30.24 11.91
CA VAL A 116 36.30 -30.38 10.72
C VAL A 116 36.92 -29.01 10.38
N PRO A 117 38.26 -28.86 10.35
CA PRO A 117 38.90 -27.62 9.94
C PRO A 117 38.48 -27.25 8.51
N GLU A 118 38.32 -25.95 8.23
CA GLU A 118 38.02 -25.38 6.90
C GLU A 118 36.59 -25.55 6.37
N VAL A 119 35.71 -26.30 7.04
CA VAL A 119 34.29 -26.41 6.67
C VAL A 119 33.42 -25.72 7.72
N GLN A 120 32.75 -24.61 7.36
CA GLN A 120 31.75 -23.95 8.21
C GLN A 120 30.43 -24.73 8.22
N ASN A 121 30.47 -25.98 8.65
CA ASN A 121 29.27 -26.78 8.84
C ASN A 121 29.25 -27.35 10.25
N ASN A 122 28.34 -26.83 11.08
CA ASN A 122 28.14 -27.29 12.46
C ASN A 122 27.61 -28.72 12.56
N SER A 123 27.26 -29.37 11.44
CA SER A 123 26.81 -30.77 11.38
C SER A 123 27.93 -31.79 11.20
N LEU A 124 29.11 -31.36 10.74
CA LEU A 124 30.22 -32.27 10.46
C LEU A 124 31.18 -32.35 11.65
N ARG A 125 31.44 -33.57 12.13
CA ARG A 125 32.40 -33.86 13.20
C ARG A 125 33.43 -34.88 12.75
N TYR A 126 34.68 -34.64 13.13
CA TYR A 126 35.77 -35.60 13.05
C TYR A 126 35.83 -36.39 14.36
N VAL A 127 35.44 -37.66 14.32
CA VAL A 127 35.38 -38.54 15.50
C VAL A 127 36.53 -39.51 15.44
N THR A 128 37.29 -39.61 16.54
CA THR A 128 38.38 -40.57 16.69
C THR A 128 38.19 -41.42 17.94
N VAL A 129 38.17 -42.74 17.77
CA VAL A 129 38.07 -43.72 18.87
C VAL A 129 39.42 -44.38 19.08
N ARG A 130 39.97 -44.23 20.29
CA ARG A 130 41.23 -44.84 20.73
C ARG A 130 40.96 -45.92 21.76
N ILE A 131 41.60 -47.07 21.62
CA ILE A 131 41.49 -48.21 22.56
C ILE A 131 42.84 -48.48 23.19
N TYR A 132 42.86 -48.47 24.52
CA TYR A 132 44.04 -48.71 25.34
C TYR A 132 43.92 -50.05 26.05
N LYS A 133 45.05 -50.75 26.16
CA LYS A 133 45.21 -51.94 26.98
C LYS A 133 46.04 -51.61 28.20
N ARG A 134 45.51 -51.96 29.38
CA ARG A 134 46.23 -51.86 30.65
C ARG A 134 47.28 -52.97 30.76
N LYS A 135 48.51 -52.57 31.11
CA LYS A 135 49.62 -53.47 31.44
C LYS A 135 49.57 -53.86 32.91
N ASP A 136 50.34 -54.88 33.26
CA ASP A 136 50.47 -55.38 34.63
C ASP A 136 51.14 -54.34 35.58
N ASP A 137 51.83 -53.32 35.03
CA ASP A 137 52.42 -52.19 35.78
C ASP A 137 51.40 -51.05 36.08
N GLY A 138 50.17 -51.17 35.58
CA GLY A 138 49.12 -50.17 35.72
C GLY A 138 49.10 -49.10 34.61
N ASP A 139 50.08 -49.08 33.71
CA ASP A 139 50.14 -48.17 32.57
C ASP A 139 49.21 -48.62 31.43
N SER A 140 48.68 -47.66 30.68
CA SER A 140 47.74 -47.90 29.58
C SER A 140 48.44 -47.65 28.24
N THR A 141 48.59 -48.70 27.43
CA THR A 141 49.16 -48.58 26.08
C THR A 141 48.10 -48.52 25.01
N LEU A 142 48.22 -47.56 24.09
CA LEU A 142 47.37 -47.48 22.91
C LEU A 142 47.59 -48.71 22.02
N VAL A 143 46.51 -49.43 21.71
CA VAL A 143 46.55 -50.64 20.85
C VAL A 143 45.90 -50.38 19.49
N ALA A 144 44.84 -49.57 19.43
CA ALA A 144 44.16 -49.22 18.18
C ALA A 144 43.60 -47.78 18.21
N SER A 145 43.55 -47.13 17.04
CA SER A 145 42.92 -45.83 16.82
C SER A 145 42.20 -45.85 15.47
N VAL A 146 40.93 -45.48 15.45
CA VAL A 146 40.10 -45.41 14.23
C VAL A 146 39.42 -44.04 14.18
N SER A 147 39.46 -43.38 13.03
CA SER A 147 38.87 -42.06 12.83
C SER A 147 37.90 -42.07 11.65
N SER A 148 36.81 -41.31 11.73
CA SER A 148 35.88 -41.07 10.62
C SER A 148 35.16 -39.72 10.77
N ILE A 149 34.58 -39.26 9.66
CA ILE A 149 33.73 -38.07 9.63
C ILE A 149 32.28 -38.52 9.82
N VAL A 150 31.58 -37.91 10.78
CA VAL A 150 30.17 -38.15 11.06
C VAL A 150 29.39 -36.88 10.71
N ASN A 151 28.26 -37.03 10.03
CA ASN A 151 27.35 -35.93 9.70
C ASN A 151 26.09 -36.06 10.55
N GLY A 152 25.89 -35.18 11.53
CA GLY A 152 24.64 -35.10 12.29
C GLY A 152 23.64 -34.25 11.53
N LEU A 153 22.40 -34.71 11.34
CA LEU A 153 21.31 -33.93 10.73
C LEU A 153 20.82 -32.81 11.68
N ALA A 154 21.73 -31.99 12.20
CA ALA A 154 21.39 -30.81 12.98
C ALA A 154 20.94 -29.69 12.03
N ALA A 155 19.67 -29.70 11.65
CA ALA A 155 19.03 -28.53 11.06
C ALA A 155 18.76 -27.49 12.16
N SER A 156 19.82 -26.87 12.68
CA SER A 156 19.68 -25.60 13.40
C SER A 156 19.38 -24.53 12.36
N TYR A 157 18.14 -24.46 11.88
CA TYR A 157 17.71 -23.26 11.17
C TYR A 157 17.77 -22.10 12.19
N PRO A 158 18.53 -21.02 11.92
CA PRO A 158 18.40 -19.82 12.73
C PRO A 158 16.93 -19.35 12.71
N THR A 159 16.49 -18.68 13.77
CA THR A 159 15.14 -18.11 13.85
C THR A 159 14.82 -17.32 12.59
N ALA A 160 13.67 -17.59 11.97
CA ALA A 160 13.25 -16.88 10.76
C ALA A 160 13.18 -15.36 11.04
N GLN A 161 13.97 -14.58 10.30
CA GLN A 161 13.89 -13.14 10.27
C GLN A 161 13.13 -12.74 9.02
N VAL A 162 11.94 -12.18 9.20
CA VAL A 162 11.09 -11.75 8.10
C VAL A 162 11.16 -10.22 8.00
N PHE A 163 11.53 -9.69 6.84
CA PHE A 163 11.50 -8.26 6.56
C PHE A 163 10.46 -7.95 5.49
N ASP A 164 9.66 -6.91 5.71
CA ASP A 164 8.82 -6.32 4.68
C ASP A 164 9.61 -5.25 3.93
N VAL A 165 9.76 -5.44 2.62
CA VAL A 165 10.49 -4.52 1.75
C VAL A 165 9.54 -3.98 0.69
N PHE A 166 9.29 -2.67 0.76
CA PHE A 166 8.43 -1.94 -0.16
C PHE A 166 9.27 -1.31 -1.26
N PHE A 167 9.06 -1.72 -2.51
CA PHE A 167 9.72 -1.19 -3.69
C PHE A 167 8.83 -0.15 -4.38
N ILE A 168 9.25 1.11 -4.39
CA ILE A 168 8.56 2.17 -5.12
C ILE A 168 9.07 2.19 -6.57
N ALA A 169 8.21 1.74 -7.49
CA ALA A 169 8.50 1.58 -8.92
C ALA A 169 7.30 1.98 -9.79
N ILE A 170 6.86 3.23 -9.61
CA ILE A 170 5.75 3.87 -10.34
C ILE A 170 5.87 3.75 -11.88
N GLU A 171 4.80 3.28 -12.52
CA GLU A 171 4.73 2.93 -13.95
C GLU A 171 4.79 4.12 -14.92
N ASN A 172 4.31 5.30 -14.50
CA ASN A 172 4.25 6.52 -15.31
C ASN A 172 5.22 7.60 -14.84
N ILE A 173 6.25 7.21 -14.08
CA ILE A 173 7.35 8.09 -13.68
C ILE A 173 8.65 7.44 -14.16
N PRO A 174 9.52 8.16 -14.88
CA PRO A 174 10.76 7.59 -15.35
C PRO A 174 11.82 7.63 -14.24
N GLY A 175 12.66 6.60 -14.18
CA GLY A 175 13.85 6.62 -13.34
C GLY A 175 14.91 7.58 -13.89
N TRP A 176 15.58 8.35 -13.03
CA TRP A 176 16.57 9.34 -13.47
C TRP A 176 17.85 8.67 -14.03
N TRP A 177 18.30 7.57 -13.41
CA TRP A 177 19.50 6.81 -13.81
C TRP A 177 19.25 5.30 -13.90
N VAL A 178 17.99 4.90 -14.00
CA VAL A 178 17.60 3.49 -13.93
C VAL A 178 16.68 3.15 -15.08
N HIS A 179 16.94 2.02 -15.73
CA HIS A 179 16.12 1.50 -16.82
C HIS A 179 14.93 0.72 -16.24
N MET A 180 13.74 1.31 -16.37
CA MET A 180 12.49 0.75 -15.84
C MET A 180 12.21 -0.66 -16.37
N GLU A 181 12.65 -1.00 -17.58
CA GLU A 181 12.49 -2.34 -18.18
C GLU A 181 13.25 -3.45 -17.43
N SER A 182 14.34 -3.09 -16.75
CA SER A 182 15.26 -4.05 -16.11
C SER A 182 15.18 -4.08 -14.59
N ILE A 183 14.52 -3.08 -14.00
CA ILE A 183 14.60 -2.80 -12.56
C ILE A 183 13.97 -3.91 -11.71
N ARG A 184 12.82 -4.43 -12.14
CA ARG A 184 12.11 -5.48 -11.41
C ARG A 184 12.87 -6.81 -11.43
N PRO A 185 13.25 -7.37 -12.59
CA PRO A 185 14.07 -8.58 -12.64
C PRO A 185 15.39 -8.44 -11.86
N PHE A 186 16.01 -7.26 -11.91
CA PHE A 186 17.24 -6.98 -11.17
C PHE A 186 17.02 -7.08 -9.65
N MET A 187 15.99 -6.41 -9.11
CA MET A 187 15.70 -6.47 -7.67
C MET A 187 15.26 -7.85 -7.19
N GLU A 188 14.43 -8.56 -7.97
CA GLU A 188 14.01 -9.93 -7.65
C GLU A 188 15.22 -10.88 -7.59
N SER A 189 16.20 -10.70 -8.48
CA SER A 189 17.45 -11.48 -8.45
C SER A 189 18.29 -11.20 -7.20
N ILE A 190 18.37 -9.94 -6.77
CA ILE A 190 19.09 -9.54 -5.55
C ILE A 190 18.42 -10.12 -4.32
N VAL A 191 17.08 -10.06 -4.22
CA VAL A 191 16.34 -10.64 -3.10
C VAL A 191 16.62 -12.14 -3.00
N THR A 192 16.49 -12.86 -4.12
CA THR A 192 16.76 -14.31 -4.17
C THR A 192 18.20 -14.62 -3.75
N GLU A 193 19.17 -13.81 -4.17
CA GLU A 193 20.58 -13.97 -3.79
C GLU A 193 20.81 -13.73 -2.29
N ILE A 194 20.16 -12.71 -1.72
CA ILE A 194 20.27 -12.37 -0.30
C ILE A 194 19.65 -13.48 0.57
N GLU A 195 18.46 -13.97 0.23
CA GLU A 195 17.81 -15.09 0.92
C GLU A 195 18.65 -16.37 0.79
N GLY A 196 19.18 -16.65 -0.41
CA GLY A 196 20.04 -17.81 -0.64
C GLY A 196 21.36 -17.80 0.14
N LYS A 197 21.91 -16.61 0.44
CA LYS A 197 23.13 -16.46 1.24
C LYS A 197 22.88 -16.45 2.75
N ASN A 198 21.66 -16.17 3.19
CA ASN A 198 21.32 -16.03 4.61
C ASN A 198 20.17 -17.00 4.96
N PRO A 199 20.49 -18.26 5.30
CA PRO A 199 19.47 -19.22 5.73
C PRO A 199 18.65 -18.66 6.90
N GLY A 200 17.32 -18.70 6.80
CA GLY A 200 16.40 -18.14 7.80
C GLY A 200 16.03 -16.66 7.57
N LEU A 201 16.57 -15.98 6.57
CA LEU A 201 16.07 -14.68 6.13
C LEU A 201 14.95 -14.87 5.10
N GLU A 202 13.82 -14.21 5.32
CA GLU A 202 12.70 -14.11 4.36
C GLU A 202 12.44 -12.63 4.08
N VAL A 203 12.38 -12.27 2.80
CA VAL A 203 12.11 -10.91 2.34
C VAL A 203 10.74 -10.90 1.66
N ARG A 204 9.74 -10.37 2.35
CA ARG A 204 8.41 -10.15 1.78
C ARG A 204 8.46 -8.89 0.93
N THR A 205 8.41 -9.09 -0.39
CA THR A 205 8.48 -7.99 -1.35
C THR A 205 7.09 -7.43 -1.62
N HIS A 206 6.97 -6.11 -1.52
CA HIS A 206 5.74 -5.37 -1.80
C HIS A 206 6.03 -4.34 -2.88
N TRP A 207 5.44 -4.47 -4.06
CA TRP A 207 5.64 -3.54 -5.16
C TRP A 207 4.61 -2.41 -5.08
N ILE A 208 5.05 -1.17 -5.24
CA ILE A 208 4.18 0.00 -5.39
C ILE A 208 4.43 0.55 -6.79
N THR A 209 3.56 0.20 -7.74
CA THR A 209 3.72 0.63 -9.16
C THR A 209 2.76 1.74 -9.58
N LYS A 210 1.78 2.10 -8.75
CA LYS A 210 0.75 3.09 -9.11
C LYS A 210 0.93 4.32 -8.25
N SER A 211 1.02 5.52 -8.83
CA SER A 211 1.07 6.76 -8.04
C SER A 211 -0.26 7.00 -7.32
N GLY A 212 -1.34 6.86 -8.05
CA GLY A 212 -2.74 7.00 -7.65
C GLY A 212 -3.62 6.58 -8.82
N TYR A 213 -4.94 6.53 -8.61
CA TYR A 213 -5.89 6.41 -9.72
C TYR A 213 -6.23 7.79 -10.25
N GLY A 214 -6.24 8.00 -11.55
CA GLY A 214 -6.58 9.29 -12.15
C GLY A 214 -8.06 9.65 -11.96
N ARG A 215 -8.36 10.93 -11.69
CA ARG A 215 -9.74 11.44 -11.51
C ARG A 215 -10.60 11.37 -12.75
N ASP A 216 -10.07 11.84 -13.88
CA ASP A 216 -10.73 11.74 -15.17
C ASP A 216 -10.53 10.31 -15.67
N GLU A 217 -11.55 9.49 -15.50
CA GLU A 217 -11.55 8.08 -15.88
C GLU A 217 -11.40 7.88 -17.40
N THR A 218 -11.67 8.91 -18.21
CA THR A 218 -11.48 8.85 -19.67
C THR A 218 -10.10 9.28 -20.12
N TYR A 219 -9.26 9.76 -19.20
CA TYR A 219 -7.91 10.18 -19.52
C TYR A 219 -7.07 9.00 -20.02
N ARG A 220 -6.65 9.11 -21.27
CA ARG A 220 -5.87 8.10 -22.00
C ARG A 220 -4.74 8.81 -22.74
N PRO A 221 -3.57 8.95 -22.13
CA PRO A 221 -2.46 9.56 -22.83
C PRO A 221 -1.98 8.62 -23.94
N TYR A 222 -1.29 9.19 -24.93
CA TYR A 222 -0.66 8.43 -25.99
C TYR A 222 0.73 7.94 -25.54
N VAL A 223 1.06 6.69 -25.85
CA VAL A 223 2.37 6.08 -25.61
C VAL A 223 2.81 5.42 -26.91
N ASN A 224 3.96 5.80 -27.45
CA ASN A 224 4.47 5.17 -28.66
C ASN A 224 5.16 3.84 -28.36
N ASP A 225 4.81 2.80 -29.13
CA ASP A 225 5.39 1.46 -28.97
C ASP A 225 6.01 0.94 -30.27
N THR A 226 5.43 1.33 -31.41
CA THR A 226 5.92 0.88 -32.73
C THR A 226 6.84 1.89 -33.42
N VAL A 227 6.53 3.19 -33.31
CA VAL A 227 7.37 4.28 -33.85
C VAL A 227 8.28 4.84 -32.76
N ASP A 228 9.37 5.48 -33.15
CA ASP A 228 10.28 6.14 -32.21
C ASP A 228 9.68 7.44 -31.63
N SER A 229 10.31 7.96 -30.57
CA SER A 229 9.87 9.17 -29.87
C SER A 229 10.22 10.48 -30.58
N GLU A 230 10.94 10.44 -31.71
CA GLU A 230 11.23 11.63 -32.53
C GLU A 230 10.17 11.86 -33.62
N THR A 231 9.35 10.84 -33.87
CA THR A 231 8.24 10.91 -34.82
C THR A 231 7.18 11.91 -34.35
N GLN A 232 6.69 12.74 -35.26
CA GLN A 232 5.62 13.69 -34.96
C GLN A 232 4.33 12.95 -34.60
N VAL A 233 3.71 13.37 -33.50
CA VAL A 233 2.46 12.81 -32.98
C VAL A 233 1.39 13.90 -32.87
N ASP A 234 0.15 13.58 -33.25
CA ASP A 234 -0.99 14.51 -33.19
C ASP A 234 -1.74 14.44 -31.85
N TRP A 235 -1.06 14.03 -30.78
CA TRP A 235 -1.62 13.85 -29.44
C TRP A 235 -1.10 14.91 -28.46
N VAL A 236 -2.01 15.50 -27.68
CA VAL A 236 -1.67 16.54 -26.69
C VAL A 236 -1.00 15.96 -25.45
N TYR A 237 -1.46 14.78 -25.01
CA TYR A 237 -0.91 14.08 -23.85
C TYR A 237 -0.07 12.90 -24.33
N TYR A 238 1.24 12.98 -24.13
CA TYR A 238 2.19 12.06 -24.73
C TYR A 238 3.26 11.61 -23.72
N TYR A 239 3.41 10.31 -23.58
CA TYR A 239 4.52 9.66 -22.89
C TYR A 239 5.44 9.01 -23.93
N PRO A 240 6.70 9.46 -24.07
CA PRO A 240 7.65 8.86 -25.01
C PRO A 240 8.03 7.45 -24.56
N GLY A 241 7.43 6.44 -25.19
CA GLY A 241 7.69 5.03 -24.94
C GLY A 241 8.98 4.59 -25.63
N ARG A 242 8.88 4.15 -26.88
CA ARG A 242 10.02 3.64 -27.67
C ARG A 242 11.00 4.73 -28.05
N MET A 243 12.28 4.51 -27.74
CA MET A 243 13.38 5.42 -28.06
C MET A 243 13.96 5.14 -29.45
N PRO A 244 14.61 6.13 -30.10
CA PRO A 244 15.33 5.92 -31.36
C PRO A 244 16.44 4.86 -31.25
N ASP A 245 16.74 4.19 -32.36
CA ASP A 245 17.83 3.21 -32.41
C ASP A 245 19.17 3.83 -31.98
N GLY A 246 19.96 3.09 -31.19
CA GLY A 246 21.25 3.54 -30.68
C GLY A 246 21.21 4.24 -29.32
N ASN A 247 20.02 4.44 -28.73
CA ASN A 247 19.90 4.84 -27.33
C ASN A 247 20.29 3.70 -26.37
N ALA A 248 20.64 4.07 -25.13
CA ALA A 248 21.08 3.12 -24.11
C ALA A 248 19.97 2.16 -23.62
N SER A 249 18.69 2.53 -23.83
CA SER A 249 17.52 1.70 -23.57
C SER A 249 16.55 1.79 -24.72
N THR A 250 15.79 0.73 -24.94
CA THR A 250 14.78 0.64 -26.01
C THR A 250 13.55 1.47 -25.66
N TYR A 251 13.24 1.61 -24.37
CA TYR A 251 12.03 2.28 -23.88
C TYR A 251 12.38 3.26 -22.76
N TYR A 252 11.82 4.46 -22.83
CA TYR A 252 11.89 5.42 -21.73
C TYR A 252 10.71 5.22 -20.78
N TYR A 253 9.48 5.29 -21.30
CA TYR A 253 8.31 4.70 -20.66
C TYR A 253 8.06 3.31 -21.23
N VAL A 254 7.83 2.30 -20.40
CA VAL A 254 7.72 0.89 -20.83
C VAL A 254 6.23 0.51 -20.96
N PRO A 255 5.65 0.44 -22.17
CA PRO A 255 4.20 0.24 -22.33
C PRO A 255 3.72 -1.08 -21.72
N SER A 256 4.54 -2.13 -21.76
CA SER A 256 4.20 -3.45 -21.19
C SER A 256 4.19 -3.49 -19.65
N ALA A 257 4.85 -2.52 -19.00
CA ALA A 257 4.85 -2.38 -17.54
C ALA A 257 3.68 -1.53 -17.03
N MET A 258 3.02 -0.77 -17.91
CA MET A 258 1.88 0.06 -17.59
C MET A 258 0.59 -0.77 -17.53
N ARG A 259 -0.18 -0.63 -16.45
CA ARG A 259 -1.48 -1.28 -16.24
C ARG A 259 -2.66 -0.30 -16.34
N ALA A 260 -2.41 1.01 -16.30
CA ALA A 260 -3.43 2.01 -16.59
C ALA A 260 -3.85 1.98 -18.06
N ARG A 261 -4.97 2.66 -18.37
CA ARG A 261 -5.45 2.90 -19.73
C ARG A 261 -4.55 3.88 -20.49
N PHE A 262 -4.24 3.55 -21.74
CA PHE A 262 -3.57 4.46 -22.66
C PHE A 262 -3.84 4.09 -24.12
N VAL A 263 -3.41 4.95 -25.04
CA VAL A 263 -3.52 4.73 -26.48
C VAL A 263 -2.14 4.52 -27.08
N THR A 264 -2.02 3.56 -27.99
CA THR A 264 -0.82 3.32 -28.81
C THR A 264 -1.18 3.47 -30.30
N GLU A 265 -0.21 3.27 -31.20
CA GLU A 265 -0.50 3.18 -32.63
C GLU A 265 -1.49 2.04 -32.97
N SER A 266 -1.52 1.00 -32.13
CA SER A 266 -2.39 -0.18 -32.32
C SER A 266 -3.79 0.01 -31.73
N GLY A 267 -4.05 1.15 -31.09
CA GLY A 267 -5.32 1.46 -30.43
C GLY A 267 -5.20 1.49 -28.90
N GLU A 268 -6.34 1.42 -28.24
CA GLU A 268 -6.44 1.46 -26.78
C GLU A 268 -5.90 0.18 -26.13
N VAL A 269 -5.14 0.35 -25.04
CA VAL A 269 -4.56 -0.71 -24.22
C VAL A 269 -5.10 -0.58 -22.79
N ASN A 270 -5.33 -1.74 -22.13
CA ASN A 270 -5.88 -1.85 -20.78
C ASN A 270 -7.24 -1.13 -20.59
N GLY A 271 -8.03 -1.00 -21.66
CA GLY A 271 -9.39 -0.48 -21.61
C GLY A 271 -10.34 -1.37 -20.80
N TYR A 272 -11.60 -0.92 -20.69
CA TYR A 272 -12.66 -1.71 -20.06
C TYR A 272 -12.93 -2.99 -20.86
N ASP A 273 -12.94 -4.12 -20.17
CA ASP A 273 -13.36 -5.42 -20.68
C ASP A 273 -13.99 -6.21 -19.53
N ASP A 274 -15.24 -6.64 -19.69
CA ASP A 274 -16.03 -7.27 -18.61
C ASP A 274 -15.45 -8.63 -18.16
N VAL A 275 -14.61 -9.26 -18.98
CA VAL A 275 -14.01 -10.57 -18.69
C VAL A 275 -12.59 -10.46 -18.14
N SER A 276 -11.77 -9.59 -18.73
CA SER A 276 -10.32 -9.52 -18.53
C SER A 276 -9.83 -8.24 -17.84
N ASN A 277 -10.64 -7.18 -17.81
CA ASN A 277 -10.31 -5.94 -17.13
C ASN A 277 -11.56 -5.14 -16.70
N PRO A 278 -12.33 -5.64 -15.72
CA PRO A 278 -13.61 -5.04 -15.33
C PRO A 278 -13.44 -3.72 -14.55
N PHE A 279 -12.25 -3.44 -14.03
CA PHE A 279 -11.91 -2.23 -13.25
C PHE A 279 -10.67 -1.53 -13.83
N PRO A 280 -10.74 -1.04 -15.09
CA PRO A 280 -9.63 -0.31 -15.66
C PRO A 280 -9.46 1.03 -14.93
N TYR A 281 -8.25 1.57 -14.90
CA TYR A 281 -7.98 2.86 -14.27
C TYR A 281 -7.22 3.80 -15.20
N ALA A 282 -7.43 5.11 -15.03
CA ALA A 282 -6.67 6.14 -15.73
C ALA A 282 -5.39 6.48 -14.95
N PHE A 283 -4.35 6.93 -15.66
CA PHE A 283 -3.13 7.43 -15.02
C PHE A 283 -3.41 8.64 -14.13
N ALA A 284 -2.73 8.70 -12.99
CA ALA A 284 -2.57 9.90 -12.20
C ALA A 284 -1.25 10.59 -12.54
N ASP A 285 -1.31 11.80 -13.11
CA ASP A 285 -0.16 12.62 -13.51
C ASP A 285 -0.41 14.14 -13.36
N HIS A 286 0.29 15.00 -14.12
CA HIS A 286 0.11 16.46 -14.06
C HIS A 286 -1.26 16.92 -14.57
N PHE A 287 -1.76 16.24 -15.59
CA PHE A 287 -2.96 16.61 -16.32
C PHE A 287 -4.19 15.91 -15.74
N ASN A 288 -4.00 14.73 -15.14
CA ASN A 288 -5.04 14.00 -14.43
C ASN A 288 -4.62 13.73 -12.99
N HIS A 289 -5.14 14.50 -12.04
CA HIS A 289 -4.73 14.38 -10.63
C HIS A 289 -5.21 13.05 -10.04
N ALA A 290 -4.59 12.62 -8.93
CA ALA A 290 -5.03 11.43 -8.22
C ALA A 290 -6.43 11.61 -7.63
N MET A 291 -7.28 10.58 -7.71
CA MET A 291 -8.57 10.49 -7.05
C MET A 291 -8.40 10.83 -5.57
N ARG A 292 -9.42 11.47 -5.00
CA ARG A 292 -9.45 11.73 -3.56
C ARG A 292 -9.53 10.40 -2.80
N TYR A 293 -8.93 10.35 -1.62
CA TYR A 293 -8.68 9.14 -0.86
C TYR A 293 -9.92 8.26 -0.66
N PRO A 294 -11.10 8.78 -0.25
CA PRO A 294 -12.29 7.95 -0.08
C PRO A 294 -12.68 7.19 -1.35
N ARG A 295 -12.71 7.88 -2.50
CA ARG A 295 -13.02 7.26 -3.80
C ARG A 295 -11.94 6.30 -4.24
N ALA A 296 -10.69 6.71 -4.10
CA ALA A 296 -9.55 5.88 -4.48
C ALA A 296 -9.61 4.55 -3.72
N LYS A 297 -9.86 4.61 -2.40
CA LYS A 297 -9.97 3.45 -1.52
C LYS A 297 -11.13 2.54 -1.90
N GLU A 298 -12.33 3.09 -2.09
CA GLU A 298 -13.49 2.32 -2.55
C GLU A 298 -13.21 1.61 -3.89
N PHE A 299 -12.53 2.29 -4.82
CA PHE A 299 -12.16 1.71 -6.11
C PHE A 299 -11.10 0.60 -5.98
N HIS A 300 -10.06 0.80 -5.15
CA HIS A 300 -9.06 -0.23 -4.85
C HIS A 300 -9.69 -1.46 -4.21
N ASP A 301 -10.50 -1.28 -3.16
CA ASP A 301 -11.15 -2.36 -2.43
C ASP A 301 -12.07 -3.17 -3.37
N ALA A 302 -12.83 -2.50 -4.24
CA ALA A 302 -13.66 -3.16 -5.24
C ALA A 302 -12.83 -3.97 -6.26
N ARG A 303 -11.72 -3.40 -6.72
CA ARG A 303 -10.79 -4.05 -7.65
C ARG A 303 -10.15 -5.29 -6.99
N VAL A 304 -9.61 -5.18 -5.78
CA VAL A 304 -9.03 -6.30 -5.02
C VAL A 304 -10.07 -7.39 -4.76
N ALA A 305 -11.28 -7.03 -4.34
CA ALA A 305 -12.36 -8.00 -4.13
C ALA A 305 -12.68 -8.79 -5.42
N SER A 306 -12.67 -8.13 -6.58
CA SER A 306 -12.87 -8.80 -7.87
C SER A 306 -11.73 -9.77 -8.22
N MET A 307 -10.49 -9.41 -7.90
CA MET A 307 -9.31 -10.26 -8.11
C MET A 307 -9.39 -11.51 -7.24
N HIS A 308 -9.75 -11.37 -5.96
CA HIS A 308 -9.95 -12.50 -5.05
C HIS A 308 -11.05 -13.43 -5.55
N ALA A 309 -12.16 -12.89 -6.06
CA ALA A 309 -13.22 -13.69 -6.67
C ALA A 309 -12.70 -14.46 -7.90
N ARG A 310 -11.97 -13.81 -8.81
CA ARG A 310 -11.37 -14.47 -9.99
C ARG A 310 -10.35 -15.53 -9.60
N ALA A 311 -9.51 -15.29 -8.59
CA ALA A 311 -8.57 -16.28 -8.07
C ALA A 311 -9.29 -17.52 -7.51
N GLN A 312 -10.39 -17.33 -6.78
CA GLN A 312 -11.22 -18.43 -6.28
C GLN A 312 -11.90 -19.21 -7.41
N GLU A 313 -12.40 -18.55 -8.45
CA GLU A 313 -12.95 -19.20 -9.65
C GLU A 313 -11.91 -20.08 -10.35
N ILE A 314 -10.67 -19.59 -10.48
CA ILE A 314 -9.55 -20.35 -11.05
C ILE A 314 -9.24 -21.59 -10.20
N LEU A 315 -9.18 -21.44 -8.88
CA LEU A 315 -8.92 -22.56 -7.97
C LEU A 315 -10.03 -23.60 -8.02
N LEU A 316 -11.30 -23.18 -8.04
CA LEU A 316 -12.46 -24.06 -8.14
C LEU A 316 -12.50 -24.79 -9.50
N ALA A 317 -12.16 -24.11 -10.59
CA ALA A 317 -12.07 -24.75 -11.90
C ALA A 317 -10.97 -25.82 -11.94
N LYS A 318 -9.80 -25.52 -11.35
CA LYS A 318 -8.69 -26.48 -11.20
C LYS A 318 -9.11 -27.69 -10.36
N SER A 319 -9.81 -27.49 -9.24
CA SER A 319 -10.28 -28.61 -8.40
C SER A 319 -11.35 -29.46 -9.07
N ASN A 320 -12.22 -28.83 -9.87
CA ASN A 320 -13.31 -29.52 -10.59
C ASN A 320 -12.87 -30.13 -11.93
N GLY A 321 -11.61 -29.93 -12.35
CA GLY A 321 -11.10 -30.40 -13.63
C GLY A 321 -11.71 -29.70 -14.84
N THR A 322 -12.30 -28.51 -14.67
CA THR A 322 -12.82 -27.68 -15.77
C THR A 322 -11.75 -26.68 -16.23
N LYS A 323 -11.89 -26.15 -17.46
CA LYS A 323 -10.98 -25.11 -17.95
C LYS A 323 -11.05 -23.89 -17.01
N PRO A 324 -9.93 -23.46 -16.40
CA PRO A 324 -9.92 -22.23 -15.60
C PRO A 324 -10.22 -21.01 -16.46
N PRO A 325 -10.95 -20.01 -15.94
CA PRO A 325 -11.04 -18.72 -16.60
C PRO A 325 -9.64 -18.09 -16.69
N ASP A 326 -9.45 -17.21 -17.67
CA ASP A 326 -8.19 -16.49 -17.81
C ASP A 326 -8.02 -15.50 -16.63
N GLU A 327 -6.79 -15.22 -16.25
CA GLU A 327 -6.49 -14.19 -15.25
C GLU A 327 -6.87 -12.79 -15.78
N PHE A 328 -7.09 -11.83 -14.88
CA PHE A 328 -7.24 -10.45 -15.32
C PHE A 328 -5.92 -9.91 -15.88
N THR A 329 -6.04 -8.90 -16.74
CA THR A 329 -4.91 -8.17 -17.33
C THR A 329 -3.96 -7.64 -16.26
N ASP A 330 -4.50 -7.31 -15.10
CA ASP A 330 -3.76 -6.94 -13.92
C ASP A 330 -4.34 -7.67 -12.70
N MET A 331 -3.52 -8.52 -12.07
CA MET A 331 -3.84 -9.23 -10.82
C MET A 331 -3.12 -8.62 -9.60
N SER A 332 -2.59 -7.41 -9.73
CA SER A 332 -1.84 -6.75 -8.64
C SER A 332 -2.76 -6.18 -7.56
N GLU A 333 -2.65 -6.72 -6.35
CA GLU A 333 -3.41 -6.29 -5.15
C GLU A 333 -2.76 -5.09 -4.43
N GLU A 334 -1.58 -4.67 -4.89
CA GLU A 334 -0.81 -3.58 -4.30
C GLU A 334 -1.59 -2.26 -4.17
N PRO A 335 -1.41 -1.52 -3.07
CA PRO A 335 -1.97 -0.18 -2.93
C PRO A 335 -1.24 0.81 -3.84
N THR A 336 -1.91 1.92 -4.14
CA THR A 336 -1.25 3.07 -4.79
C THR A 336 -0.29 3.77 -3.81
N LEU A 337 0.66 4.54 -4.31
CA LEU A 337 1.58 5.32 -3.49
C LEU A 337 0.83 6.29 -2.56
N GLN A 338 -0.24 6.93 -3.04
CA GLN A 338 -1.14 7.73 -2.21
C GLN A 338 -1.66 6.92 -1.00
N MET A 339 -2.20 5.73 -1.24
CA MET A 339 -2.76 4.89 -0.18
C MET A 339 -1.69 4.37 0.77
N PHE A 340 -0.53 4.01 0.24
CA PHE A 340 0.60 3.58 1.04
C PHE A 340 1.07 4.69 1.98
N LEU A 341 1.19 5.94 1.50
CA LEU A 341 1.56 7.08 2.32
C LEU A 341 0.50 7.42 3.37
N GLU A 342 -0.78 7.30 3.04
CA GLU A 342 -1.87 7.46 4.00
C GLU A 342 -1.79 6.39 5.11
N ASP A 343 -1.64 5.13 4.73
CA ASP A 343 -1.60 4.03 5.69
C ASP A 343 -0.32 4.04 6.55
N LEU A 344 0.80 4.49 5.98
CA LEU A 344 2.04 4.74 6.73
C LEU A 344 1.82 5.79 7.84
N ASN A 345 1.02 6.82 7.56
CA ASN A 345 0.69 7.87 8.52
C ASN A 345 -0.37 7.43 9.55
N ALA A 346 -1.44 6.78 9.09
CA ALA A 346 -2.55 6.35 9.93
C ALA A 346 -2.21 5.14 10.81
N ASN A 347 -1.42 4.20 10.28
CA ASN A 347 -1.09 2.92 10.93
C ASN A 347 0.43 2.67 10.98
N PRO A 348 1.24 3.58 11.58
CA PRO A 348 2.70 3.48 11.55
C PRO A 348 3.24 2.21 12.25
N ALA A 349 2.48 1.65 13.20
CA ALA A 349 2.84 0.41 13.89
C ALA A 349 2.90 -0.81 12.94
N THR A 350 2.07 -0.82 11.90
CA THR A 350 2.08 -1.89 10.87
C THR A 350 3.38 -1.92 10.10
N TYR A 351 4.02 -0.76 9.95
CA TYR A 351 5.27 -0.56 9.21
C TYR A 351 6.50 -0.55 10.12
N GLN A 352 6.35 -0.96 11.38
CA GLN A 352 7.47 -1.10 12.28
C GLN A 352 8.42 -2.16 11.73
N HIS A 353 9.64 -1.75 11.38
CA HIS A 353 10.69 -2.56 10.72
C HIS A 353 10.54 -2.78 9.21
N ALA A 354 9.60 -2.10 8.55
CA ALA A 354 9.54 -2.08 7.09
C ALA A 354 10.73 -1.30 6.49
N VAL A 355 11.25 -1.79 5.37
CA VAL A 355 12.25 -1.07 4.56
C VAL A 355 11.57 -0.55 3.31
N VAL A 356 11.62 0.76 3.10
CA VAL A 356 11.07 1.40 1.89
C VAL A 356 12.22 1.79 0.97
N LEU A 357 12.22 1.25 -0.25
CA LEU A 357 13.26 1.47 -1.24
C LEU A 357 12.68 2.22 -2.43
N ASN A 358 13.16 3.45 -2.63
CA ASN A 358 12.88 4.23 -3.83
C ASN A 358 13.73 3.73 -4.99
N LEU A 359 13.10 3.21 -6.04
CA LEU A 359 13.80 2.70 -7.21
C LEU A 359 13.89 3.73 -8.35
N HIS A 360 13.35 4.94 -8.18
CA HIS A 360 13.40 6.02 -9.17
C HIS A 360 14.70 6.85 -9.17
N GLY A 361 15.59 6.60 -8.20
CA GLY A 361 16.88 7.29 -8.06
C GLY A 361 16.89 8.29 -6.91
N GLU A 362 17.48 9.46 -7.12
CA GLU A 362 17.69 10.48 -6.07
C GLU A 362 16.37 11.12 -5.61
N LEU A 363 15.40 11.27 -6.51
CA LEU A 363 14.12 11.92 -6.20
C LEU A 363 13.06 10.89 -5.83
N LEU A 364 12.35 11.14 -4.73
CA LEU A 364 11.18 10.37 -4.34
C LEU A 364 9.98 10.83 -5.19
N PRO A 365 9.35 9.96 -5.98
CA PRO A 365 8.11 10.31 -6.64
C PRO A 365 7.03 10.63 -5.61
N LEU A 366 6.22 11.64 -5.90
CA LEU A 366 5.04 11.97 -5.09
C LEU A 366 3.78 11.85 -5.95
N PRO A 367 2.69 11.31 -5.38
CA PRO A 367 1.42 11.26 -6.09
C PRO A 367 0.95 12.69 -6.43
N PRO A 368 0.34 12.91 -7.61
CA PRO A 368 -0.18 14.22 -8.01
C PRO A 368 -1.47 14.54 -7.25
N LEU A 369 -1.32 14.79 -5.95
CA LEU A 369 -2.42 15.06 -5.03
C LEU A 369 -2.88 16.50 -5.15
N ARG A 370 -4.20 16.65 -5.18
CA ARG A 370 -4.94 17.89 -5.13
C ARG A 370 -6.10 17.69 -4.16
N ASN A 371 -6.24 18.48 -3.12
CA ASN A 371 -7.24 18.19 -2.09
C ASN A 371 -8.66 18.64 -2.45
N TYR A 372 -8.84 19.47 -3.48
CA TYR A 372 -10.15 19.95 -3.91
C TYR A 372 -10.64 19.28 -5.20
N SER A 373 -11.95 19.36 -5.43
CA SER A 373 -12.66 18.68 -6.49
C SER A 373 -12.47 19.35 -7.86
N ASP A 374 -12.47 18.54 -8.91
CA ASP A 374 -12.43 19.03 -10.29
C ASP A 374 -13.83 19.50 -10.67
N ALA A 375 -13.95 20.59 -11.44
CA ALA A 375 -15.25 21.08 -11.85
C ALA A 375 -15.88 20.17 -12.92
N ALA A 376 -17.17 19.90 -12.77
CA ALA A 376 -17.96 19.22 -13.78
C ALA A 376 -18.06 20.09 -15.03
N LYS A 377 -17.98 19.45 -16.19
CA LYS A 377 -18.05 20.10 -17.49
C LYS A 377 -18.90 19.32 -18.47
N ASP A 378 -19.65 20.05 -19.30
CA ASP A 378 -20.28 19.49 -20.48
C ASP A 378 -19.71 20.17 -21.74
N PRO A 379 -18.65 19.61 -22.33
CA PRO A 379 -18.01 20.20 -23.50
C PRO A 379 -18.90 20.15 -24.75
N ALA A 380 -19.92 19.28 -24.80
CA ALA A 380 -20.75 19.11 -26.00
C ALA A 380 -21.92 20.09 -26.01
N GLY A 381 -22.67 20.19 -24.91
CA GLY A 381 -23.87 21.02 -24.84
C GLY A 381 -23.65 22.40 -24.22
N LEU A 382 -22.62 22.60 -23.38
CA LEU A 382 -22.26 23.90 -22.79
C LEU A 382 -20.73 24.12 -22.79
N PRO A 383 -20.10 24.25 -23.98
CA PRO A 383 -18.66 24.32 -24.11
C PRO A 383 -18.08 25.49 -23.30
N GLY A 384 -17.05 25.19 -22.50
CA GLY A 384 -16.35 26.18 -21.68
C GLY A 384 -17.03 26.51 -20.34
N VAL A 385 -18.23 25.99 -20.05
CA VAL A 385 -18.88 26.15 -18.75
C VAL A 385 -18.38 25.09 -17.76
N ARG A 386 -18.23 25.49 -16.50
CA ARG A 386 -17.79 24.66 -15.38
C ARG A 386 -18.66 24.89 -14.16
N VAL A 387 -18.93 23.82 -13.42
CA VAL A 387 -19.64 23.90 -12.12
C VAL A 387 -18.97 23.03 -11.08
N VAL A 388 -18.86 23.51 -9.85
CA VAL A 388 -18.23 22.78 -8.74
C VAL A 388 -18.80 23.23 -7.41
N THR A 389 -18.83 22.32 -6.44
CA THR A 389 -19.19 22.63 -5.06
C THR A 389 -18.03 22.32 -4.15
N HIS A 390 -17.76 23.16 -3.16
CA HIS A 390 -16.78 22.90 -2.10
C HIS A 390 -17.41 23.14 -0.74
N SER A 391 -17.01 22.41 0.30
CA SER A 391 -17.26 22.84 1.67
C SER A 391 -16.33 23.98 2.05
N GLU A 392 -16.75 24.83 2.99
CA GLU A 392 -15.89 25.89 3.54
C GLU A 392 -14.72 25.34 4.37
N GLU A 393 -14.94 24.19 5.01
CA GLU A 393 -13.98 23.48 5.85
C GLU A 393 -13.82 22.06 5.33
N LEU A 394 -12.61 21.50 5.43
CA LEU A 394 -12.37 20.08 5.20
C LEU A 394 -12.87 19.26 6.37
N ARG A 395 -12.67 19.74 7.60
CA ARG A 395 -13.24 19.19 8.84
C ARG A 395 -14.38 20.07 9.35
N THR A 396 -15.53 19.48 9.61
CA THR A 396 -16.60 20.09 10.39
C THR A 396 -16.70 19.36 11.72
N ALA A 397 -16.81 20.08 12.84
CA ALA A 397 -16.91 19.47 14.16
C ALA A 397 -18.29 18.79 14.35
N ARG A 398 -18.30 17.50 14.69
CA ARG A 398 -19.54 16.74 14.90
C ARG A 398 -20.15 16.92 16.31
N PRO A 399 -21.49 16.89 16.44
CA PRO A 399 -22.16 16.89 17.74
C PRO A 399 -21.67 15.78 18.67
N GLY A 400 -21.33 16.13 19.91
CA GLY A 400 -20.77 15.21 20.92
C GLY A 400 -19.24 15.19 21.00
N GLY A 401 -18.53 15.89 20.10
CA GLY A 401 -17.09 16.17 20.18
C GLY A 401 -16.78 17.52 20.86
N SER A 402 -15.83 18.29 20.30
CA SER A 402 -15.43 19.63 20.78
C SER A 402 -16.47 20.74 20.53
N GLY A 403 -17.60 20.42 19.90
CA GLY A 403 -18.66 21.34 19.50
C GLY A 403 -19.44 20.78 18.30
N ALA A 404 -20.59 21.36 17.99
CA ALA A 404 -21.37 21.05 16.79
C ALA A 404 -21.31 22.24 15.84
N SER A 405 -20.86 22.02 14.60
CA SER A 405 -20.82 23.04 13.55
C SER A 405 -21.66 22.61 12.36
N ASP A 406 -22.31 23.57 11.72
CA ASP A 406 -23.03 23.34 10.47
C ASP A 406 -22.05 23.15 9.32
N VAL A 407 -22.37 22.26 8.38
CA VAL A 407 -21.61 22.15 7.13
C VAL A 407 -22.09 23.22 6.17
N LYS A 408 -21.19 24.07 5.70
CA LYS A 408 -21.47 25.07 4.67
C LYS A 408 -20.84 24.67 3.34
N LEU A 409 -21.68 24.56 2.31
CA LEU A 409 -21.30 24.22 0.95
C LEU A 409 -21.40 25.48 0.06
N ARG A 410 -20.33 25.79 -0.66
CA ARG A 410 -20.26 26.88 -1.63
C ARG A 410 -20.29 26.33 -3.04
N VAL A 411 -21.23 26.80 -3.85
CA VAL A 411 -21.41 26.35 -5.24
C VAL A 411 -20.95 27.43 -6.20
N TYR A 412 -20.13 27.04 -7.16
CA TYR A 412 -19.50 27.90 -8.15
C TYR A 412 -19.94 27.49 -9.54
N ALA A 413 -20.18 28.50 -10.39
CA ALA A 413 -20.33 28.33 -11.82
C ALA A 413 -19.48 29.39 -12.51
N TYR A 414 -18.70 28.98 -13.49
CA TYR A 414 -17.74 29.84 -14.17
C TYR A 414 -17.43 29.36 -15.58
N VAL A 415 -16.67 30.15 -16.31
CA VAL A 415 -16.22 29.85 -17.68
C VAL A 415 -14.71 29.68 -17.73
N ASP A 416 -14.23 28.78 -18.60
CA ASP A 416 -12.79 28.45 -18.73
C ASP A 416 -11.94 29.62 -19.26
N ASP A 417 -12.51 30.45 -20.13
CA ASP A 417 -11.83 31.64 -20.67
C ASP A 417 -12.74 32.88 -20.60
N PRO A 418 -12.77 33.58 -19.46
CA PRO A 418 -13.61 34.76 -19.27
C PRO A 418 -13.09 36.00 -19.99
N TRP A 419 -11.94 35.96 -20.68
CA TRP A 419 -11.42 37.10 -21.45
C TRP A 419 -12.05 37.20 -22.83
N THR A 420 -12.33 36.05 -23.44
CA THR A 420 -12.91 35.95 -24.78
C THR A 420 -14.33 35.41 -24.78
N TRP A 421 -14.91 35.15 -23.60
CA TRP A 421 -16.24 34.59 -23.46
C TRP A 421 -17.33 35.47 -24.10
N THR A 422 -18.05 34.89 -25.05
CA THR A 422 -19.26 35.48 -25.67
C THR A 422 -20.47 34.56 -25.57
N GLY A 423 -20.40 33.53 -24.71
CA GLY A 423 -21.44 32.53 -24.54
C GLY A 423 -22.59 33.02 -23.65
N ILE A 424 -23.27 32.07 -23.01
CA ILE A 424 -24.35 32.36 -22.05
C ILE A 424 -23.82 33.10 -20.82
N ASP A 425 -24.66 33.95 -20.23
CA ASP A 425 -24.37 34.68 -18.98
C ASP A 425 -24.83 33.90 -17.74
N ARG A 426 -25.82 33.01 -17.91
CA ARG A 426 -26.36 32.10 -16.89
C ARG A 426 -26.68 30.73 -17.46
N LEU A 427 -26.67 29.72 -16.60
CA LEU A 427 -27.13 28.38 -16.98
C LEU A 427 -28.60 28.40 -17.41
N PRO A 428 -28.96 27.76 -18.54
CA PRO A 428 -30.35 27.66 -18.97
C PRO A 428 -31.21 26.94 -17.94
N GLU A 429 -32.49 27.30 -17.83
CA GLU A 429 -33.44 26.62 -16.92
C GLU A 429 -33.58 25.12 -17.23
N THR A 430 -33.31 24.70 -18.47
CA THR A 430 -33.32 23.28 -18.84
C THR A 430 -32.10 22.51 -18.33
N ARG A 431 -31.04 23.21 -17.90
CA ARG A 431 -29.76 22.64 -17.46
C ARG A 431 -29.26 23.29 -16.17
N PRO A 432 -30.02 23.18 -15.06
CA PRO A 432 -29.59 23.70 -13.76
C PRO A 432 -28.35 22.97 -13.23
N ILE A 433 -27.71 23.52 -12.20
CA ILE A 433 -26.69 22.76 -11.45
C ILE A 433 -27.42 21.72 -10.61
N ALA A 434 -27.03 20.46 -10.72
CA ALA A 434 -27.53 19.38 -9.90
C ALA A 434 -26.53 19.04 -8.80
N LEU A 435 -26.97 19.06 -7.55
CA LEU A 435 -26.20 18.67 -6.39
C LEU A 435 -26.86 17.47 -5.72
N GLN A 436 -26.11 16.40 -5.53
CA GLN A 436 -26.53 15.25 -4.73
C GLN A 436 -25.76 15.31 -3.41
N ILE A 437 -26.48 15.55 -2.32
CA ILE A 437 -25.96 15.45 -0.96
C ILE A 437 -26.25 14.04 -0.47
N MET A 438 -25.21 13.21 -0.43
CA MET A 438 -25.36 11.77 -0.24
C MET A 438 -25.66 11.42 1.22
N ASP A 439 -26.46 10.38 1.41
CA ASP A 439 -26.84 9.71 2.66
C ASP A 439 -27.52 10.60 3.72
N VAL A 440 -28.01 11.78 3.32
CA VAL A 440 -28.74 12.72 4.19
C VAL A 440 -30.05 13.14 3.53
N ASP A 441 -31.14 13.07 4.30
CA ASP A 441 -32.47 13.58 3.92
C ASP A 441 -32.70 14.99 4.50
N LEU A 442 -32.67 15.99 3.63
CA LEU A 442 -32.89 17.39 4.00
C LEU A 442 -34.34 17.84 3.80
N LEU A 443 -35.25 16.94 3.38
CA LEU A 443 -36.65 17.28 3.15
C LEU A 443 -37.48 17.09 4.42
N LYS A 444 -38.39 18.04 4.65
CA LYS A 444 -39.36 18.00 5.76
C LYS A 444 -40.45 16.95 5.53
N ASP A 445 -40.88 16.84 4.29
CA ASP A 445 -41.92 15.92 3.84
C ASP A 445 -41.62 15.43 2.42
N ASN A 446 -41.40 14.11 2.30
CA ASN A 446 -41.16 13.42 1.05
C ASN A 446 -42.34 13.62 0.09
N GLY A 447 -42.20 14.54 -0.86
CA GLY A 447 -43.18 14.85 -1.90
C GLY A 447 -43.53 16.33 -2.06
N SER A 448 -43.28 17.19 -1.06
CA SER A 448 -43.53 18.63 -1.21
C SER A 448 -42.36 19.36 -1.87
N GLY A 449 -41.16 18.77 -1.84
CA GLY A 449 -39.90 19.42 -2.20
C GLY A 449 -39.50 20.53 -1.23
N LYS A 450 -40.07 20.56 -0.01
CA LYS A 450 -39.77 21.56 1.00
C LYS A 450 -38.66 21.05 1.91
N LEU A 451 -37.63 21.88 2.09
CA LEU A 451 -36.54 21.62 3.02
C LEU A 451 -37.02 21.85 4.47
N TRP A 452 -36.30 21.26 5.43
CA TRP A 452 -36.48 21.64 6.83
C TRP A 452 -36.15 23.11 7.04
N ASP A 453 -36.82 23.74 8.02
CA ASP A 453 -36.71 25.20 8.25
C ASP A 453 -35.30 25.61 8.79
N ASP A 454 -34.46 24.63 9.17
CA ASP A 454 -33.07 24.82 9.59
C ASP A 454 -32.05 24.58 8.45
N VAL A 455 -32.48 24.12 7.28
CA VAL A 455 -31.66 23.99 6.08
C VAL A 455 -31.82 25.26 5.26
N VAL A 456 -30.74 26.04 5.14
CA VAL A 456 -30.76 27.35 4.47
C VAL A 456 -30.02 27.26 3.14
N ILE A 457 -30.66 27.74 2.07
CA ILE A 457 -30.03 27.94 0.76
C ILE A 457 -30.02 29.43 0.47
N GLU A 458 -28.84 30.03 0.41
CA GLU A 458 -28.64 31.43 0.08
C GLU A 458 -28.09 31.56 -1.34
N ASN A 459 -28.46 32.64 -2.03
CA ASN A 459 -27.92 32.96 -3.35
C ASN A 459 -27.30 34.36 -3.40
N LEU A 460 -26.25 34.51 -4.21
CA LEU A 460 -25.60 35.79 -4.47
C LEU A 460 -25.95 36.24 -5.89
N ARG A 461 -27.07 36.97 -5.99
CA ARG A 461 -27.54 37.55 -7.26
C ARG A 461 -26.71 38.76 -7.67
N GLY A 462 -26.53 38.91 -8.99
CA GLY A 462 -25.87 40.06 -9.61
C GLY A 462 -24.88 39.70 -10.71
N GLY A 463 -24.47 40.71 -11.48
CA GLY A 463 -23.63 40.57 -12.67
C GLY A 463 -24.39 40.19 -13.93
N VAL A 464 -25.65 39.74 -13.81
CA VAL A 464 -26.56 39.42 -14.91
C VAL A 464 -27.93 40.03 -14.64
N ASP A 465 -28.71 40.32 -15.69
CA ASP A 465 -30.00 40.97 -15.55
C ASP A 465 -31.03 40.07 -14.83
N VAL A 466 -31.62 40.58 -13.76
CA VAL A 466 -32.73 39.98 -13.03
C VAL A 466 -33.76 41.09 -12.82
N ASP A 467 -34.94 40.95 -13.42
CA ASP A 467 -36.01 41.96 -13.31
C ASP A 467 -35.56 43.39 -13.70
N GLY A 468 -34.69 43.52 -14.70
CA GLY A 468 -34.19 44.81 -15.19
C GLY A 468 -33.03 45.42 -14.39
N THR A 469 -32.43 44.68 -13.45
CA THR A 469 -31.20 45.11 -12.74
C THR A 469 -30.12 44.03 -12.79
N SER A 470 -28.86 44.45 -12.95
CA SER A 470 -27.68 43.58 -12.86
C SER A 470 -26.86 43.80 -11.60
N GLU A 471 -27.37 44.61 -10.66
CA GLU A 471 -26.67 44.93 -9.42
C GLU A 471 -26.39 43.69 -8.57
N TYR A 472 -25.25 43.72 -7.88
CA TYR A 472 -24.94 42.73 -6.86
C TYR A 472 -25.66 43.05 -5.56
N PHE A 473 -26.22 42.01 -4.94
CA PHE A 473 -26.86 42.04 -3.64
C PHE A 473 -26.13 41.12 -2.66
N PRO A 474 -26.27 41.33 -1.34
CA PRO A 474 -25.75 40.39 -0.34
C PRO A 474 -26.35 38.99 -0.55
N LEU A 475 -25.67 37.96 -0.03
CA LEU A 475 -26.27 36.65 0.15
C LEU A 475 -27.59 36.79 0.93
N ASP A 476 -28.64 36.18 0.38
CA ASP A 476 -29.97 36.16 0.98
C ASP A 476 -30.65 34.82 0.66
N GLU A 477 -31.66 34.45 1.45
CA GLU A 477 -32.38 33.19 1.29
C GLU A 477 -33.01 33.10 -0.11
N SER A 478 -32.76 31.99 -0.80
CA SER A 478 -33.24 31.77 -2.14
C SER A 478 -34.71 31.33 -2.14
N GLY A 479 -35.47 31.83 -3.11
CA GLY A 479 -36.80 31.30 -3.38
C GLY A 479 -36.77 29.86 -3.91
N LYS A 480 -37.84 29.12 -3.66
CA LYS A 480 -38.07 27.76 -4.15
C LYS A 480 -38.88 27.80 -5.46
N ALA A 481 -38.63 26.86 -6.36
CA ALA A 481 -39.41 26.64 -7.58
C ALA A 481 -40.92 26.59 -7.27
N GLY A 482 -41.69 27.42 -7.99
CA GLY A 482 -43.13 27.57 -7.80
C GLY A 482 -43.55 28.64 -6.78
N ASP A 483 -42.61 29.32 -6.14
CA ASP A 483 -42.89 30.53 -5.35
C ASP A 483 -43.35 31.67 -6.28
N GLY A 484 -44.54 32.21 -6.02
CA GLY A 484 -45.15 33.27 -6.82
C GLY A 484 -44.47 34.64 -6.66
N SER A 485 -43.51 34.77 -5.74
CA SER A 485 -42.69 35.98 -5.57
C SER A 485 -41.44 36.00 -6.46
N LEU A 486 -41.10 34.87 -7.10
CA LEU A 486 -39.94 34.77 -8.00
C LEU A 486 -40.07 35.71 -9.19
N LYS A 487 -39.03 36.51 -9.40
CA LYS A 487 -38.91 37.41 -10.54
C LYS A 487 -38.35 36.69 -11.77
N SER A 488 -38.54 37.29 -12.94
CA SER A 488 -37.98 36.74 -14.18
C SER A 488 -36.44 36.75 -14.14
N GLY A 489 -35.85 35.58 -14.41
CA GLY A 489 -34.40 35.39 -14.40
C GLY A 489 -33.79 35.29 -13.00
N GLU A 490 -34.60 35.31 -11.93
CA GLU A 490 -34.13 35.15 -10.56
C GLU A 490 -33.61 33.74 -10.31
N MET A 491 -32.60 33.64 -9.44
CA MET A 491 -32.04 32.38 -8.97
C MET A 491 -33.02 31.72 -8.00
N TYR A 492 -33.31 30.44 -8.23
CA TYR A 492 -34.17 29.64 -7.36
C TYR A 492 -33.72 28.18 -7.33
N TYR A 493 -34.26 27.40 -6.40
CA TYR A 493 -33.93 25.98 -6.28
C TYR A 493 -35.16 25.06 -6.33
N GLU A 494 -34.93 23.81 -6.75
CA GLU A 494 -35.85 22.68 -6.54
C GLU A 494 -35.14 21.64 -5.67
N ALA A 495 -35.87 20.98 -4.76
CA ALA A 495 -35.33 19.95 -3.88
C ALA A 495 -36.19 18.68 -3.93
N SER A 496 -35.55 17.51 -3.92
CA SER A 496 -36.21 16.21 -3.75
C SER A 496 -35.31 15.24 -3.00
N PHE A 497 -35.91 14.27 -2.29
CA PHE A 497 -35.19 13.13 -1.75
C PHE A 497 -35.33 11.95 -2.70
N VAL A 498 -34.23 11.30 -3.05
CA VAL A 498 -34.21 10.20 -4.02
C VAL A 498 -33.80 8.91 -3.29
N ASP A 499 -34.67 7.89 -3.39
CA ASP A 499 -34.35 6.49 -3.05
C ASP A 499 -34.23 5.68 -4.35
N PRO A 500 -33.00 5.42 -4.81
CA PRO A 500 -32.73 4.66 -6.04
C PRO A 500 -33.04 3.17 -5.93
N GLY A 501 -33.27 2.66 -4.71
CA GLY A 501 -33.56 1.25 -4.44
C GLY A 501 -32.57 0.57 -3.48
N PRO A 502 -32.80 -0.71 -3.16
CA PRO A 502 -32.03 -1.44 -2.16
C PRO A 502 -30.57 -1.61 -2.59
N GLY A 503 -29.64 -1.41 -1.65
CA GLY A 503 -28.20 -1.52 -1.88
C GLY A 503 -27.56 -0.30 -2.55
N GLN A 504 -28.33 0.76 -2.83
CA GLN A 504 -27.83 2.01 -3.38
C GLN A 504 -27.83 3.12 -2.31
N ARG A 505 -26.91 4.09 -2.42
CA ARG A 505 -26.89 5.26 -1.53
C ARG A 505 -28.07 6.18 -1.86
N LYS A 506 -28.61 6.84 -0.84
CA LYS A 506 -29.72 7.79 -1.03
C LYS A 506 -29.16 9.18 -1.00
N PHE A 507 -29.93 10.14 -1.46
CA PHE A 507 -29.45 11.52 -1.49
C PHE A 507 -30.59 12.53 -1.53
N THR A 508 -30.31 13.69 -0.98
CA THR A 508 -31.04 14.90 -1.30
C THR A 508 -30.52 15.44 -2.63
N LEU A 509 -31.39 15.55 -3.62
CA LEU A 509 -31.13 16.22 -4.90
C LEU A 509 -31.57 17.67 -4.83
N LEU A 510 -30.64 18.59 -5.02
CA LEU A 510 -30.91 20.01 -5.21
C LEU A 510 -30.62 20.39 -6.66
N LYS A 511 -31.55 21.10 -7.30
CA LYS A 511 -31.34 21.72 -8.61
C LYS A 511 -31.34 23.22 -8.46
N LEU A 512 -30.28 23.87 -8.91
CA LEU A 512 -30.05 25.30 -8.78
C LEU A 512 -30.19 25.99 -10.14
N TYR A 513 -31.24 26.79 -10.29
CA TYR A 513 -31.65 27.38 -11.56
C TYR A 513 -31.13 28.80 -11.74
N ASN A 514 -31.02 29.23 -12.99
CA ASN A 514 -30.61 30.59 -13.38
C ASN A 514 -29.28 31.05 -12.76
N THR A 515 -28.37 30.10 -12.47
CA THR A 515 -27.07 30.42 -11.87
C THR A 515 -26.20 31.19 -12.87
N PRO A 516 -25.72 32.40 -12.55
CA PRO A 516 -24.78 33.14 -13.39
C PRO A 516 -23.47 32.38 -13.55
N VAL A 517 -22.93 32.33 -14.77
CA VAL A 517 -21.62 31.73 -15.09
C VAL A 517 -20.52 32.77 -15.30
N VAL A 518 -20.89 34.06 -15.24
CA VAL A 518 -19.97 35.20 -15.36
C VAL A 518 -20.11 36.14 -14.17
N SER A 519 -19.02 36.81 -13.78
CA SER A 519 -18.96 37.71 -12.62
C SER A 519 -18.47 39.13 -12.98
N PRO A 520 -19.11 39.80 -13.96
CA PRO A 520 -18.62 41.07 -14.47
C PRO A 520 -18.69 42.19 -13.43
N PRO A 521 -17.83 43.21 -13.52
CA PRO A 521 -17.90 44.34 -12.61
C PRO A 521 -19.12 45.22 -12.92
N VAL A 522 -19.93 45.50 -11.89
CA VAL A 522 -21.11 46.36 -11.99
C VAL A 522 -20.94 47.55 -11.06
N THR A 523 -21.12 48.76 -11.59
CA THR A 523 -21.04 50.00 -10.79
C THR A 523 -22.43 50.55 -10.56
N ALA A 524 -22.86 50.56 -9.30
CA ALA A 524 -24.13 51.13 -8.85
C ALA A 524 -23.87 52.02 -7.63
N ASP A 525 -24.53 53.18 -7.57
CA ASP A 525 -24.35 54.18 -6.51
C ASP A 525 -22.89 54.55 -6.21
N GLY A 526 -22.05 54.55 -7.24
CA GLY A 526 -20.62 54.87 -7.13
C GLY A 526 -19.75 53.76 -6.51
N VAL A 527 -20.31 52.57 -6.28
CA VAL A 527 -19.59 51.38 -5.78
C VAL A 527 -19.50 50.33 -6.87
N THR A 528 -18.28 49.89 -7.19
CA THR A 528 -18.06 48.77 -8.11
C THR A 528 -18.04 47.45 -7.32
N ARG A 529 -18.94 46.56 -7.70
CA ARG A 529 -19.08 45.18 -7.19
C ARG A 529 -18.82 44.18 -8.31
N GLY A 530 -18.74 42.89 -8.00
CA GLY A 530 -18.32 41.86 -8.94
C GLY A 530 -16.79 41.73 -9.05
N LEU A 531 -16.31 41.06 -10.09
CA LEU A 531 -14.89 40.78 -10.30
C LEU A 531 -14.35 41.58 -11.48
N LEU A 532 -13.30 42.37 -11.26
CA LEU A 532 -12.69 43.13 -12.35
C LEU A 532 -11.96 42.20 -13.34
N ALA A 533 -11.99 42.58 -14.61
CA ALA A 533 -11.24 41.88 -15.66
C ALA A 533 -9.75 42.27 -15.65
N ASN A 534 -9.04 41.93 -14.58
CA ASN A 534 -7.60 42.12 -14.43
C ASN A 534 -6.96 40.91 -13.72
N GLU A 535 -5.65 40.77 -13.84
CA GLU A 535 -4.87 39.65 -13.28
C GLU A 535 -4.86 39.63 -11.74
N ARG A 536 -5.17 40.75 -11.07
CA ARG A 536 -5.20 40.85 -9.61
C ARG A 536 -6.50 40.32 -9.02
N SER A 537 -7.63 40.56 -9.69
CA SER A 537 -8.94 40.05 -9.25
C SER A 537 -9.19 38.62 -9.74
N ARG A 538 -8.76 38.29 -10.97
CA ARG A 538 -8.94 36.96 -11.60
C ARG A 538 -7.71 36.09 -11.40
N LEU A 539 -7.80 35.09 -10.53
CA LEU A 539 -6.70 34.15 -10.29
C LEU A 539 -6.46 33.31 -11.55
N TYR A 540 -5.24 33.40 -12.13
CA TYR A 540 -4.89 32.87 -13.46
C TYR A 540 -5.82 33.29 -14.60
N GLY A 541 -6.40 34.48 -14.48
CA GLY A 541 -7.33 34.95 -15.50
C GLY A 541 -8.69 34.25 -15.48
N LEU A 542 -8.99 33.39 -14.48
CA LEU A 542 -10.30 32.79 -14.29
C LEU A 542 -11.18 33.64 -13.37
N GLU A 543 -12.50 33.54 -13.53
CA GLU A 543 -13.49 34.08 -12.58
C GLU A 543 -13.81 33.10 -11.42
N TYR A 544 -13.04 32.02 -11.32
CA TYR A 544 -13.13 31.03 -10.27
C TYR A 544 -12.15 31.38 -9.14
N VAL A 545 -12.70 31.86 -8.03
CA VAL A 545 -11.93 32.20 -6.82
C VAL A 545 -12.61 31.47 -5.65
N PRO A 546 -12.17 30.24 -5.35
CA PRO A 546 -12.80 29.41 -4.33
C PRO A 546 -12.27 29.69 -2.92
N SER A 547 -11.12 30.35 -2.77
CA SER A 547 -10.49 30.63 -1.48
C SER A 547 -11.10 31.84 -0.78
N CYS A 548 -11.00 31.88 0.55
CA CYS A 548 -11.36 33.04 1.37
C CYS A 548 -10.25 34.11 1.35
N ALA A 549 -10.04 34.76 0.21
CA ALA A 549 -8.93 35.69 -0.05
C ALA A 549 -8.92 37.02 0.78
N GLY A 550 -9.78 37.15 1.79
CA GLY A 550 -9.80 38.29 2.71
C GLY A 550 -8.87 38.08 3.92
N SER A 551 -8.47 39.16 4.58
CA SER A 551 -7.63 39.09 5.80
C SER A 551 -8.29 38.35 6.97
N SER A 552 -9.62 38.33 7.01
CA SER A 552 -10.42 37.59 8.00
C SER A 552 -10.46 36.07 7.75
N LYS A 553 -10.10 35.61 6.54
CA LYS A 553 -10.12 34.17 6.17
C LYS A 553 -11.50 33.49 6.35
N ASP A 554 -12.60 34.24 6.26
CA ASP A 554 -13.96 33.79 6.63
C ASP A 554 -15.00 33.87 5.50
N PHE A 555 -14.55 34.04 4.25
CA PHE A 555 -15.39 34.21 3.07
C PHE A 555 -16.32 35.45 3.05
N SER A 556 -16.20 36.38 3.99
CA SER A 556 -16.99 37.63 3.97
C SER A 556 -16.71 38.54 2.77
N LYS A 557 -15.55 38.36 2.11
CA LYS A 557 -15.18 39.07 0.89
C LYS A 557 -15.65 38.32 -0.35
N ASP A 558 -16.93 38.49 -0.68
CA ASP A 558 -17.60 37.91 -1.85
C ASP A 558 -17.81 38.94 -2.98
N LEU A 559 -18.60 38.60 -4.00
CA LEU A 559 -18.90 39.48 -5.13
C LEU A 559 -19.69 40.74 -4.77
N TYR A 560 -20.38 40.78 -3.63
CA TYR A 560 -21.06 41.98 -3.14
C TYR A 560 -20.08 42.98 -2.49
N ALA A 561 -18.95 42.48 -1.99
CA ALA A 561 -17.93 43.32 -1.39
C ALA A 561 -17.36 44.35 -2.40
N SER A 562 -17.09 45.55 -1.91
CA SER A 562 -16.40 46.60 -2.68
C SER A 562 -14.89 46.33 -2.81
N GLY A 563 -14.25 46.97 -3.79
CA GLY A 563 -12.79 46.94 -3.98
C GLY A 563 -12.33 46.03 -5.12
N ASP A 564 -11.02 46.09 -5.40
CA ASP A 564 -10.43 45.62 -6.66
C ASP A 564 -9.64 44.30 -6.53
N GLY A 565 -9.61 43.72 -5.33
CA GLY A 565 -8.92 42.45 -5.07
C GLY A 565 -9.71 41.21 -5.49
N PRO A 566 -9.13 40.01 -5.32
CA PRO A 566 -9.85 38.75 -5.48
C PRO A 566 -10.99 38.66 -4.45
N LYS A 567 -12.10 38.07 -4.88
CA LYS A 567 -13.34 37.92 -4.10
C LYS A 567 -13.85 36.51 -4.30
N ASN A 568 -14.38 35.89 -3.26
CA ASN A 568 -15.01 34.58 -3.40
C ASN A 568 -16.16 34.66 -4.42
N THR A 569 -16.15 33.76 -5.42
CA THR A 569 -17.12 33.81 -6.53
C THR A 569 -18.25 32.79 -6.41
N ALA A 570 -18.49 32.25 -5.20
CA ALA A 570 -19.61 31.35 -4.96
C ALA A 570 -20.93 32.08 -5.27
N ARG A 571 -21.83 31.38 -5.96
CA ARG A 571 -23.17 31.85 -6.30
C ARG A 571 -24.23 31.35 -5.34
N TRP A 572 -23.93 30.26 -4.65
CA TRP A 572 -24.82 29.67 -3.66
C TRP A 572 -24.05 29.29 -2.41
N VAL A 573 -24.71 29.43 -1.26
CA VAL A 573 -24.28 28.87 0.01
C VAL A 573 -25.40 27.98 0.52
N ILE A 574 -25.10 26.72 0.78
CA ILE A 574 -26.05 25.73 1.30
C ILE A 574 -25.56 25.33 2.68
N THR A 575 -26.40 25.55 3.70
CA THR A 575 -26.11 25.18 5.08
C THR A 575 -26.83 23.88 5.43
N VAL A 576 -26.07 22.84 5.72
CA VAL A 576 -26.56 21.58 6.30
C VAL A 576 -26.38 21.67 7.82
N PRO A 577 -27.48 21.76 8.59
CA PRO A 577 -27.42 22.09 10.01
C PRO A 577 -26.93 20.91 10.84
N ALA A 578 -26.22 21.17 11.94
CA ALA A 578 -25.78 20.13 12.87
C ALA A 578 -26.93 19.35 13.52
N ASN A 579 -28.15 19.90 13.52
CA ASN A 579 -29.34 19.21 14.01
C ASN A 579 -29.70 17.96 13.22
N VAL A 580 -29.16 17.75 12.00
CA VAL A 580 -29.41 16.51 11.23
C VAL A 580 -29.02 15.23 12.00
N TRP A 581 -28.08 15.35 12.96
CA TRP A 581 -27.69 14.25 13.85
C TRP A 581 -28.77 13.91 14.87
N ASP A 582 -29.23 14.90 15.62
CA ASP A 582 -30.23 14.72 16.69
C ASP A 582 -31.60 14.34 16.11
N ASP A 583 -31.92 14.83 14.90
CA ASP A 583 -33.14 14.50 14.17
C ASP A 583 -33.03 13.20 13.34
N LYS A 584 -31.90 12.49 13.40
CA LYS A 584 -31.64 11.21 12.71
C LYS A 584 -31.91 11.26 11.21
N ARG A 585 -31.44 12.30 10.53
CA ARG A 585 -31.71 12.50 9.09
C ARG A 585 -30.75 11.76 8.15
N PHE A 586 -29.85 10.93 8.70
CA PHE A 586 -28.94 10.09 7.91
C PHE A 586 -29.63 8.79 7.49
N THR A 587 -29.31 8.29 6.29
CA THR A 587 -30.00 7.13 5.70
C THR A 587 -29.04 6.00 5.35
N ASP A 588 -29.48 4.76 5.55
CA ASP A 588 -28.72 3.55 5.22
C ASP A 588 -28.95 3.04 3.79
N LEU A 589 -28.46 1.83 3.49
CA LEU A 589 -28.63 1.19 2.19
C LEU A 589 -29.98 0.44 2.00
N SER A 590 -30.92 0.48 2.95
CA SER A 590 -32.24 -0.17 2.79
C SER A 590 -33.19 0.62 1.89
N SER A 591 -34.23 -0.04 1.36
CA SER A 591 -35.32 0.63 0.64
C SER A 591 -36.66 0.07 1.12
N PRO A 592 -37.54 0.89 1.77
CA PRO A 592 -37.33 2.30 2.13
C PRO A 592 -36.12 2.50 3.07
N PRO A 593 -35.53 3.71 3.14
CA PRO A 593 -34.35 3.97 3.95
C PRO A 593 -34.65 3.86 5.46
N ASN A 594 -33.71 3.31 6.22
CA ASN A 594 -33.72 3.47 7.67
C ASN A 594 -32.97 4.75 8.04
N TYR A 595 -33.58 5.51 8.94
CA TYR A 595 -33.04 6.75 9.48
C TYR A 595 -32.25 6.45 10.75
N TYR A 596 -31.03 6.96 10.85
CA TYR A 596 -30.14 6.68 11.98
C TYR A 596 -29.29 7.88 12.39
N ASP A 597 -28.66 7.74 13.55
CA ASP A 597 -27.63 8.65 14.05
C ASP A 597 -26.27 7.95 13.91
N PRO A 598 -25.31 8.49 13.13
CA PRO A 598 -24.01 7.87 12.96
C PRO A 598 -23.26 7.62 14.29
N ARG A 599 -23.55 8.40 15.34
CA ARG A 599 -22.96 8.23 16.70
C ARG A 599 -23.35 6.90 17.35
N ASP A 600 -24.45 6.29 16.92
CA ASP A 600 -24.93 5.00 17.42
C ASP A 600 -24.20 3.82 16.72
N THR A 601 -23.28 4.08 15.78
CA THR A 601 -22.54 3.06 15.03
C THR A 601 -21.11 2.86 15.56
N SER A 602 -20.37 1.90 15.00
CA SER A 602 -18.96 1.69 15.35
C SER A 602 -18.01 2.76 14.82
N GLU A 603 -18.46 3.53 13.82
CA GLU A 603 -17.71 4.60 13.17
C GLU A 603 -18.51 5.90 13.32
N PRO A 604 -18.34 6.64 14.44
CA PRO A 604 -19.23 7.73 14.82
C PRO A 604 -19.03 9.02 13.99
N ASP A 605 -17.96 9.11 13.20
CA ASP A 605 -17.72 10.20 12.27
C ASP A 605 -18.45 9.96 10.94
N HIS A 606 -18.79 11.05 10.25
CA HIS A 606 -19.53 10.96 9.00
C HIS A 606 -18.80 11.68 7.85
N LEU A 607 -18.52 10.95 6.78
CA LEU A 607 -18.03 11.51 5.51
C LEU A 607 -19.20 11.99 4.67
N LEU A 608 -19.43 13.30 4.63
CA LEU A 608 -20.44 13.85 3.74
C LEU A 608 -19.87 13.96 2.31
N THR A 609 -20.50 13.24 1.38
CA THR A 609 -20.16 13.30 -0.05
C THR A 609 -21.15 14.20 -0.78
N VAL A 610 -20.64 15.15 -1.56
CA VAL A 610 -21.44 16.04 -2.41
C VAL A 610 -21.01 15.85 -3.85
N ARG A 611 -21.95 15.48 -4.71
CA ARG A 611 -21.72 15.34 -6.15
C ARG A 611 -22.35 16.50 -6.90
N THR A 612 -21.59 17.14 -7.78
CA THR A 612 -22.06 18.28 -8.58
C THR A 612 -21.99 17.94 -10.05
N ARG A 613 -23.05 18.27 -10.80
CA ARG A 613 -23.15 18.09 -12.25
C ARG A 613 -23.94 19.24 -12.90
N ILE A 614 -23.81 19.38 -14.21
CA ILE A 614 -24.70 20.18 -15.05
C ILE A 614 -25.85 19.26 -15.45
N TRP A 615 -27.07 19.58 -15.02
CA TRP A 615 -28.24 18.74 -15.32
C TRP A 615 -28.52 18.69 -16.82
N ASP A 616 -28.89 17.52 -17.32
CA ASP A 616 -29.37 17.32 -18.68
C ASP A 616 -30.55 16.34 -18.66
N PRO A 617 -31.77 16.82 -18.92
CA PRO A 617 -32.98 15.99 -18.87
C PRO A 617 -33.10 15.04 -20.08
N SER A 618 -32.24 15.16 -21.09
CA SER A 618 -32.25 14.29 -22.28
C SER A 618 -31.50 12.97 -22.07
N LEU A 619 -30.71 12.87 -21.01
CA LEU A 619 -29.94 11.68 -20.69
C LEU A 619 -30.82 10.60 -20.02
N SER A 620 -30.56 9.33 -20.35
CA SER A 620 -31.39 8.18 -19.94
C SER A 620 -31.22 7.73 -18.49
N ASP A 621 -30.08 8.04 -17.87
CA ASP A 621 -29.90 8.00 -16.41
C ASP A 621 -29.64 9.42 -15.93
N PRO A 622 -30.69 10.26 -15.83
CA PRO A 622 -30.54 11.60 -15.33
C PRO A 622 -30.44 11.50 -13.80
N TYR A 623 -29.24 11.15 -13.32
CA TYR A 623 -28.82 11.48 -11.95
C TYR A 623 -29.59 10.72 -10.87
N SER A 624 -30.16 9.56 -11.20
CA SER A 624 -31.10 8.82 -10.34
C SER A 624 -30.49 7.62 -9.63
N THR A 625 -29.30 7.19 -10.05
CA THR A 625 -28.62 6.04 -9.43
C THR A 625 -27.77 6.49 -8.24
N GLY A 626 -28.03 5.89 -7.09
CA GLY A 626 -27.27 6.11 -5.85
C GLY A 626 -25.91 5.44 -5.85
N THR A 627 -25.65 4.62 -6.85
CA THR A 627 -24.36 3.99 -7.06
C THR A 627 -23.33 5.07 -7.36
N THR A 628 -22.24 5.09 -6.59
CA THR A 628 -20.94 5.36 -7.19
C THR A 628 -20.82 4.42 -8.40
N PRO A 629 -20.52 4.91 -9.62
CA PRO A 629 -20.30 4.01 -10.74
C PRO A 629 -19.23 3.00 -10.33
N ARG A 630 -19.60 1.72 -10.26
CA ARG A 630 -18.70 0.64 -9.83
C ARG A 630 -17.74 0.34 -10.98
N GLY A 631 -16.77 1.23 -11.20
CA GLY A 631 -15.55 0.97 -11.97
C GLY A 631 -15.69 0.64 -13.46
N ALA A 632 -16.90 0.58 -14.02
CA ALA A 632 -17.13 0.35 -15.43
C ALA A 632 -17.39 1.68 -16.14
N ILE A 633 -16.39 2.17 -16.88
CA ILE A 633 -16.47 3.41 -17.68
C ILE A 633 -17.66 3.41 -18.67
N VAL A 634 -18.18 2.23 -19.02
CA VAL A 634 -19.34 2.06 -19.90
C VAL A 634 -20.67 2.52 -19.30
N ASP A 635 -20.76 2.69 -17.98
CA ASP A 635 -21.96 3.19 -17.31
C ASP A 635 -21.96 4.73 -17.20
N PHE A 636 -20.86 5.40 -17.59
CA PHE A 636 -20.76 6.86 -17.50
C PHE A 636 -21.41 7.53 -18.70
N VAL A 637 -22.61 8.05 -18.48
CA VAL A 637 -23.12 9.13 -19.32
C VAL A 637 -22.41 10.42 -18.93
N GLU A 638 -21.70 11.03 -19.88
CA GLU A 638 -20.92 12.26 -19.70
C GLU A 638 -19.93 12.21 -18.50
N PRO A 639 -18.87 11.37 -18.56
CA PRO A 639 -17.92 11.22 -17.44
C PRO A 639 -17.24 12.53 -17.03
N HIS A 640 -17.09 13.47 -17.95
CA HIS A 640 -16.55 14.80 -17.67
C HIS A 640 -17.52 15.71 -16.91
N ASN A 641 -18.82 15.42 -16.96
CA ASN A 641 -19.86 16.16 -16.27
C ASN A 641 -20.07 15.57 -14.86
N PHE A 642 -18.97 15.49 -14.10
CA PHE A 642 -18.98 14.97 -12.73
C PHE A 642 -17.92 15.66 -11.87
N SER A 643 -18.33 16.07 -10.69
CA SER A 643 -17.47 16.60 -9.64
C SER A 643 -17.89 15.98 -8.32
N GLU A 644 -16.93 15.56 -7.50
CA GLU A 644 -17.19 14.95 -6.20
C GLU A 644 -16.35 15.60 -5.11
N THR A 645 -17.02 16.03 -4.05
CA THR A 645 -16.48 16.80 -2.94
C THR A 645 -16.76 16.08 -1.64
N TYR A 646 -15.79 16.15 -0.73
CA TYR A 646 -15.89 15.57 0.59
C TYR A 646 -15.68 16.62 1.68
N THR A 647 -16.40 16.42 2.78
CA THR A 647 -16.15 17.07 4.06
C THR A 647 -16.33 16.04 5.17
N TRP A 648 -15.45 16.08 6.17
CA TRP A 648 -15.42 15.14 7.26
C TRP A 648 -16.10 15.76 8.46
N TRP A 649 -17.25 15.21 8.83
CA TRP A 649 -17.94 15.59 10.04
C TRP A 649 -17.42 14.73 11.20
N ALA A 650 -16.30 15.16 11.78
CA ALA A 650 -15.48 14.35 12.67
C ALA A 650 -15.24 15.03 14.02
N ASP A 651 -14.92 14.25 15.05
CA ASP A 651 -14.57 14.80 16.36
C ASP A 651 -13.10 15.24 16.47
N SER A 652 -12.19 14.60 15.74
CA SER A 652 -10.76 14.91 15.76
C SER A 652 -10.26 15.36 14.39
N PRO A 653 -9.29 16.29 14.32
CA PRO A 653 -8.55 16.56 13.10
C PRO A 653 -7.85 15.31 12.56
N ASP A 654 -7.49 14.36 13.43
CA ASP A 654 -6.77 13.15 13.04
C ASP A 654 -7.60 12.16 12.20
N ASP A 655 -8.93 12.25 12.26
CA ASP A 655 -9.84 11.39 11.49
C ASP A 655 -9.99 11.83 10.03
N VAL A 656 -9.50 13.02 9.67
CA VAL A 656 -9.43 13.48 8.28
C VAL A 656 -8.18 12.87 7.63
N PRO A 657 -8.27 12.11 6.52
CA PRO A 657 -7.11 11.51 5.90
C PRO A 657 -5.99 12.52 5.63
N PHE A 658 -4.75 12.17 5.98
CA PHE A 658 -3.61 13.08 5.86
C PHE A 658 -3.44 13.57 4.42
N THR A 659 -3.59 12.69 3.43
CA THR A 659 -3.52 12.97 1.99
C THR A 659 -4.59 13.94 1.48
N GLU A 660 -5.62 14.23 2.27
CA GLU A 660 -6.65 15.24 1.96
C GLU A 660 -6.30 16.63 2.53
N ARG A 661 -5.33 16.72 3.44
CA ARG A 661 -4.96 17.98 4.11
C ARG A 661 -3.94 18.81 3.34
N PHE A 662 -3.34 18.27 2.28
CA PHE A 662 -2.34 18.97 1.46
C PHE A 662 -2.50 18.66 -0.03
N GLN A 663 -1.78 19.40 -0.86
CA GLN A 663 -1.68 19.17 -2.30
C GLN A 663 -0.20 19.17 -2.68
N PHE A 664 0.23 18.31 -3.59
CA PHE A 664 1.59 18.39 -4.17
C PHE A 664 1.58 19.06 -5.54
N ARG A 665 0.46 18.89 -6.26
CA ARG A 665 0.20 19.54 -7.53
C ARG A 665 -1.15 20.23 -7.45
N GLY A 666 -1.11 21.54 -7.51
CA GLY A 666 -2.29 22.38 -7.40
C GLY A 666 -1.86 23.78 -7.03
N ASP A 667 -2.66 24.77 -7.41
CA ASP A 667 -2.37 26.12 -7.01
C ASP A 667 -2.94 26.38 -5.62
N PRO A 668 -2.12 26.82 -4.64
CA PRO A 668 -2.60 27.20 -3.30
C PRO A 668 -3.76 28.19 -3.28
N ARG A 669 -3.87 29.08 -4.26
CA ARG A 669 -4.98 30.05 -4.36
C ARG A 669 -6.34 29.43 -4.66
N HIS A 670 -6.36 28.23 -5.23
CA HIS A 670 -7.58 27.49 -5.52
C HIS A 670 -7.99 26.56 -4.39
N ASN A 671 -7.28 26.54 -3.26
CA ASN A 671 -7.71 25.80 -2.09
C ASN A 671 -9.02 26.40 -1.53
N PRO A 672 -10.14 25.65 -1.53
CA PRO A 672 -11.42 26.14 -1.04
C PRO A 672 -11.57 26.04 0.48
N TYR A 673 -10.65 25.37 1.16
CA TYR A 673 -10.78 25.00 2.58
C TYR A 673 -10.10 26.04 3.46
N LYS A 674 -10.87 26.76 4.28
CA LYS A 674 -10.33 27.82 5.16
C LYS A 674 -9.51 27.25 6.31
N ASP A 675 -9.85 26.05 6.77
CA ASP A 675 -9.17 25.30 7.82
C ASP A 675 -7.80 24.77 7.40
N LEU A 676 -7.47 24.82 6.10
CA LEU A 676 -6.14 24.52 5.57
C LEU A 676 -5.28 25.76 5.33
N LEU A 677 -5.72 26.93 5.81
CA LEU A 677 -4.90 28.13 5.83
C LEU A 677 -3.99 28.13 7.07
N ASP A 678 -2.81 28.74 6.93
CA ASP A 678 -1.87 28.87 8.05
C ASP A 678 -2.52 29.54 9.27
N GLY A 679 -2.27 28.96 10.46
CA GLY A 679 -2.76 29.42 11.75
C GLY A 679 -4.17 29.00 12.13
N ASP A 680 -4.85 28.15 11.34
CA ASP A 680 -6.15 27.60 11.72
C ASP A 680 -6.04 26.61 12.92
N PRO A 681 -7.00 26.57 13.86
CA PRO A 681 -6.96 25.65 14.99
C PRO A 681 -7.02 24.16 14.62
N ASP A 682 -7.71 23.80 13.54
CA ASP A 682 -7.91 22.40 13.15
C ASP A 682 -6.67 21.83 12.46
N PHE A 683 -6.10 22.61 11.54
CA PHE A 683 -4.86 22.26 10.87
C PHE A 683 -3.84 23.40 10.94
N PRO A 684 -3.11 23.54 12.07
CA PRO A 684 -2.16 24.64 12.27
C PRO A 684 -1.04 24.70 11.24
N ASN A 685 -0.69 23.56 10.64
CA ASN A 685 0.30 23.44 9.57
C ASN A 685 -0.39 23.33 8.18
N GLY A 686 -1.54 23.99 8.00
CA GLY A 686 -2.31 23.99 6.76
C GLY A 686 -1.47 24.40 5.55
N TYR A 687 -1.70 23.73 4.42
CA TYR A 687 -0.80 23.76 3.25
C TYR A 687 -0.90 25.03 2.38
N ASN A 688 -1.74 26.03 2.68
CA ASN A 688 -1.89 27.20 1.80
C ASN A 688 -0.77 28.26 1.95
N TRP A 689 0.41 27.93 1.45
CA TRP A 689 1.61 28.77 1.38
C TRP A 689 1.44 30.07 0.56
N PHE A 690 0.39 30.23 -0.26
CA PHE A 690 0.17 31.48 -1.00
C PHE A 690 -0.13 32.68 -0.10
N PHE A 691 -0.81 32.41 1.01
CA PHE A 691 -1.08 33.43 2.03
C PHE A 691 -0.03 33.44 3.13
N ASP A 692 1.06 32.67 2.97
CA ASP A 692 2.20 32.64 3.87
C ASP A 692 3.28 33.66 3.44
N ASN A 693 4.02 34.17 4.41
CA ASN A 693 5.05 35.19 4.24
C ASN A 693 6.43 34.54 4.06
N LEU A 694 6.58 33.72 3.02
CA LEU A 694 7.64 32.74 2.77
C LEU A 694 9.12 33.18 2.88
N SER A 695 9.48 34.40 3.33
CA SER A 695 10.77 34.71 3.99
C SER A 695 11.08 36.21 4.24
N SER A 696 10.21 37.18 3.92
CA SER A 696 10.51 38.58 4.22
C SER A 696 9.27 39.44 4.41
N GLY A 697 9.13 40.09 5.59
CA GLY A 697 7.99 40.94 5.97
C GLY A 697 7.73 42.19 5.10
N THR A 698 8.33 42.26 3.91
CA THR A 698 8.11 43.27 2.88
C THR A 698 7.21 42.81 1.73
N GLU A 699 6.95 41.50 1.58
CA GLU A 699 6.18 40.92 0.46
C GLU A 699 5.08 39.97 0.95
N ASN A 700 4.24 40.46 1.86
CA ASN A 700 3.06 39.71 2.27
C ASN A 700 1.99 39.82 1.17
N ALA A 701 1.75 38.74 0.41
CA ALA A 701 0.70 38.70 -0.61
C ALA A 701 -0.68 39.06 -0.03
N VAL A 702 -0.96 38.77 1.25
CA VAL A 702 -2.19 39.20 1.93
C VAL A 702 -2.32 40.73 1.98
N ALA A 703 -1.21 41.46 2.11
CA ALA A 703 -1.20 42.92 2.09
C ALA A 703 -1.53 43.48 0.69
N ASP A 704 -1.29 42.71 -0.37
CA ASP A 704 -1.73 43.06 -1.73
C ASP A 704 -3.24 42.85 -1.93
N PHE A 705 -3.97 42.28 -0.97
CA PHE A 705 -5.41 42.03 -1.07
C PHE A 705 -6.26 42.76 -0.02
N ALA A 706 -5.62 43.45 0.93
CA ALA A 706 -6.26 44.24 1.98
C ALA A 706 -6.86 45.55 1.48
#